data_AF-A0A662YMH7-F1
#
_entry.id   AF-A0A662YMH7-F1
#
_cell.length_a   1.000
_cell.length_b   1.000
_cell.length_c   1.000
_cell.angle_alpha   90.00
_cell.angle_beta   90.00
_cell.angle_gamma   90.00
#
_symmetry.space_group_name_H-M   'P 1'
#
loop_
_entity.id
_entity.type
_entity.pdbx_description
1 polymer ?
#
loop_
_entity_poly.entity_id
_entity_poly.type
_entity_poly.pdbx_seq_one_letter_code
_entity_poly.pdbx_strand_id
1 'polypeptide(L)'
;MESLIRYIKVIGGSPGREGLLVGLKNGAILKIFVDNPFAITLLKQATSVRCLDMSSSRSKLAVVDEHNTCLVYDIHTKELLFQEPNANSVAWNTQCEDMLCFSGNGYLNIKASNFPVHQQKLQGFVVGYNGSKIFCLHVYAMSAVEVPQSAPMYQYLERKMYKEAYQIACLGVTDNDWRELAMEALEGLDFETAKKAFIRIRDLRYLELINSIEERKKRGETNNELFLADVSAYQGKFHEAAKLYKKTGNDPQALNMYTDLRMFEYAKDFLASGDPKDTKMLITKQADWAQNINEPKAAAEMYLSAGEHMKAIEIIGDNGWVDILIDQARKLDKAEREPLSKCAAFFKKLQHHGYAAEIYMKMGDLKSLVLLHVETNHWDEAFEILEKHPQFKDDVYVPYAQWLAENDRFEEAQKAFHQAGRQGEAVKVLEQLTHNAVVESRFNDAAYYYWMLSMQCLDIARENEEKKDEMLEKFHKFQHLAELYHVYHSIQRYTDEPFSSHLPETLFNISRFLLHNLTKDVPLGISKVYPFKTLLLLYSKALGAYKLARHAYEKLQGHRIPARFQESLELGSLTARSKPFHDSEELVPMCYRCSTNNPLLNNQGNVCINCRQPFIFSASSYEVLPLVQFYLEEGISDEEAVALIDLEAPRAEKKGDKWLEMNNDENKSSAEPKVSAHPPTLEMVTEALKELDTRKGTSVPAIRSYILAKYPTVDPARLKPLLRNALTKGIDNGTLARPVNSIATGATGRFKLAVKKVIKKNKEAKAEENADPNVQEAPKSDKTAPKKTKPKAAKIKDADTKEEKAEPAVKKAKDKNSGDLKETKEAKPKAKKEEKAPPKETASKVPPAKKPKAGKKEQSPAEAVPEPKPKKERATKPKAAVKEESADEGKGDSGEELPAAPPKNTNKRAKKGKVAE
;
A
#
# COMPACT_ATOMS: atom_id res chain seq x y z
N MET A 1 -75.68 -85.27 6.31
CA MET A 1 -74.50 -84.84 5.52
C MET A 1 -73.97 -86.06 4.78
N GLU A 2 -73.54 -85.91 3.52
CA GLU A 2 -73.14 -87.04 2.66
C GLU A 2 -71.74 -87.61 2.98
N SER A 3 -70.90 -86.86 3.68
CA SER A 3 -69.65 -87.37 4.24
C SER A 3 -69.23 -86.54 5.47
N LEU A 4 -68.19 -86.99 6.16
CA LEU A 4 -67.65 -86.32 7.34
C LEU A 4 -66.99 -84.98 6.97
N ILE A 5 -67.24 -83.95 7.79
CA ILE A 5 -66.47 -82.70 7.76
C ILE A 5 -65.04 -82.98 8.24
N ARG A 6 -64.04 -82.42 7.55
CA ARG A 6 -62.62 -82.55 7.90
C ARG A 6 -61.98 -81.22 8.27
N TYR A 7 -62.47 -80.09 7.75
CA TYR A 7 -62.00 -78.75 8.09
C TYR A 7 -63.15 -77.74 8.05
N ILE A 8 -63.11 -76.74 8.94
CA ILE A 8 -64.06 -75.61 8.97
C ILE A 8 -63.26 -74.32 9.17
N LYS A 9 -63.53 -73.29 8.36
CA LYS A 9 -63.02 -71.92 8.52
C LYS A 9 -64.19 -70.96 8.67
N VAL A 10 -64.14 -70.07 9.65
CA VAL A 10 -65.07 -68.92 9.73
C VAL A 10 -64.57 -67.86 8.76
N ILE A 11 -65.44 -67.42 7.84
CA ILE A 11 -65.10 -66.44 6.80
C ILE A 11 -65.80 -65.08 7.01
N GLY A 12 -66.56 -64.95 8.11
CA GLY A 12 -67.25 -63.71 8.52
C GLY A 12 -68.44 -63.32 7.64
N GLY A 13 -69.10 -62.23 8.01
CA GLY A 13 -70.25 -61.66 7.30
C GLY A 13 -70.80 -60.43 8.02
N SER A 14 -71.93 -59.91 7.59
CA SER A 14 -72.72 -59.00 8.44
C SER A 14 -73.32 -59.80 9.60
N PRO A 15 -73.61 -59.17 10.76
CA PRO A 15 -74.24 -59.87 11.89
C PRO A 15 -75.47 -60.68 11.46
N GLY A 16 -75.56 -61.94 11.92
CA GLY A 16 -76.58 -62.91 11.51
C GLY A 16 -76.34 -63.62 10.17
N ARG A 17 -75.56 -63.04 9.25
CA ARG A 17 -75.19 -63.61 7.94
C ARG A 17 -73.74 -64.07 7.88
N GLU A 18 -73.23 -64.61 8.98
CA GLU A 18 -71.86 -65.06 9.07
C GLU A 18 -71.64 -66.29 8.19
N GLY A 19 -70.56 -66.29 7.42
CA GLY A 19 -70.19 -67.41 6.55
C GLY A 19 -69.29 -68.42 7.25
N LEU A 20 -69.58 -69.70 7.05
CA LEU A 20 -68.70 -70.83 7.33
C LEU A 20 -68.29 -71.48 6.00
N LEU A 21 -67.02 -71.86 5.90
CA LEU A 21 -66.45 -72.56 4.75
C LEU A 21 -65.97 -73.94 5.20
N VAL A 22 -66.51 -74.99 4.59
CA VAL A 22 -66.49 -76.37 5.11
C VAL A 22 -65.92 -77.32 4.06
N GLY A 23 -64.88 -78.06 4.44
CA GLY A 23 -64.23 -79.08 3.62
C GLY A 23 -64.69 -80.48 4.04
N LEU A 24 -65.21 -81.25 3.09
CA LEU A 24 -65.71 -82.60 3.32
C LEU A 24 -64.70 -83.69 2.88
N LYS A 25 -64.80 -84.88 3.49
CA LYS A 25 -63.96 -86.03 3.12
C LYS A 25 -64.18 -86.49 1.67
N ASN A 26 -65.34 -86.23 1.08
CA ASN A 26 -65.65 -86.53 -0.33
C ASN A 26 -65.16 -85.46 -1.35
N GLY A 27 -64.26 -84.57 -0.94
CA GLY A 27 -63.69 -83.52 -1.79
C GLY A 27 -64.59 -82.32 -2.06
N ALA A 28 -65.83 -82.31 -1.58
CA ALA A 28 -66.73 -81.16 -1.74
C ALA A 28 -66.39 -80.03 -0.76
N ILE A 29 -66.43 -78.80 -1.26
CA ILE A 29 -66.21 -77.56 -0.50
C ILE A 29 -67.50 -76.76 -0.49
N LEU A 30 -68.08 -76.60 0.70
CA LEU A 30 -69.37 -75.99 0.93
C LEU A 30 -69.22 -74.65 1.65
N LYS A 31 -69.98 -73.65 1.21
CA LYS A 31 -70.17 -72.36 1.87
C LYS A 31 -71.56 -72.33 2.51
N ILE A 32 -71.61 -72.21 3.83
CA ILE A 32 -72.84 -72.17 4.63
C ILE A 32 -72.96 -70.76 5.21
N PHE A 33 -74.16 -70.22 5.30
CA PHE A 33 -74.43 -68.97 6.04
C PHE A 33 -75.32 -69.29 7.25
N VAL A 34 -75.11 -68.59 8.37
CA VAL A 34 -75.89 -68.83 9.60
C VAL A 34 -77.39 -68.53 9.43
N ASP A 35 -77.78 -67.63 8.53
CA ASP A 35 -79.19 -67.36 8.20
C ASP A 35 -79.79 -68.27 7.12
N ASN A 36 -79.01 -69.17 6.51
CA ASN A 36 -79.45 -69.97 5.37
C ASN A 36 -79.29 -71.49 5.62
N PRO A 37 -80.39 -72.28 5.67
CA PRO A 37 -80.31 -73.73 5.86
C PRO A 37 -79.70 -74.49 4.67
N PHE A 38 -79.51 -73.84 3.51
CA PHE A 38 -78.94 -74.46 2.32
C PHE A 38 -77.44 -74.16 2.17
N ALA A 39 -76.64 -75.21 2.13
CA ALA A 39 -75.20 -75.13 1.85
C ALA A 39 -74.93 -74.95 0.35
N ILE A 40 -74.08 -73.98 -0.01
CA ILE A 40 -73.72 -73.67 -1.39
C ILE A 40 -72.40 -74.38 -1.75
N THR A 41 -72.45 -75.34 -2.67
CA THR A 41 -71.25 -76.02 -3.18
C THR A 41 -70.44 -75.06 -4.08
N LEU A 42 -69.21 -74.73 -3.68
CA LEU A 42 -68.31 -73.91 -4.50
C LEU A 42 -67.55 -74.78 -5.52
N LEU A 43 -66.90 -75.83 -5.02
CA LEU A 43 -66.01 -76.72 -5.75
C LEU A 43 -66.20 -78.17 -5.26
N LYS A 44 -65.87 -79.15 -6.10
CA LYS A 44 -65.73 -80.55 -5.71
C LYS A 44 -64.47 -81.15 -6.33
N GLN A 45 -63.54 -81.56 -5.48
CA GLN A 45 -62.31 -82.26 -5.84
C GLN A 45 -62.50 -83.78 -5.80
N ALA A 46 -61.53 -84.53 -6.34
CA ALA A 46 -61.50 -85.99 -6.26
C ALA A 46 -60.87 -86.52 -4.95
N THR A 47 -59.99 -85.74 -4.32
CA THR A 47 -59.26 -86.08 -3.10
C THR A 47 -59.88 -85.43 -1.87
N SER A 48 -59.56 -85.93 -0.66
CA SER A 48 -60.16 -85.40 0.57
C SER A 48 -59.51 -84.09 1.01
N VAL A 49 -60.33 -83.13 1.45
CA VAL A 49 -59.84 -81.80 1.84
C VAL A 49 -59.23 -81.85 3.24
N ARG A 50 -57.95 -81.45 3.35
CA ARG A 50 -57.18 -81.43 4.60
C ARG A 50 -57.27 -80.08 5.30
N CYS A 51 -56.96 -79.00 4.58
CA CYS A 51 -57.10 -77.61 5.01
C CYS A 51 -57.63 -76.77 3.84
N LEU A 52 -58.23 -75.62 4.12
CA LEU A 52 -58.69 -74.70 3.09
C LEU A 52 -58.74 -73.27 3.63
N ASP A 53 -58.55 -72.29 2.76
CA ASP A 53 -58.75 -70.87 3.09
C ASP A 53 -59.16 -70.06 1.85
N MET A 54 -59.79 -68.90 2.07
CA MET A 54 -60.34 -68.06 1.01
C MET A 54 -59.77 -66.64 1.06
N SER A 55 -59.48 -66.07 -0.11
CA SER A 55 -59.00 -64.69 -0.28
C SER A 55 -59.96 -63.63 0.27
N SER A 56 -59.41 -62.44 0.57
CA SER A 56 -60.13 -61.32 1.22
C SER A 56 -61.34 -60.83 0.40
N SER A 57 -61.17 -60.67 -0.93
CA SER A 57 -62.24 -60.34 -1.89
C SER A 57 -63.26 -61.46 -2.10
N ARG A 58 -62.93 -62.69 -1.69
CA ARG A 58 -63.68 -63.93 -1.92
C ARG A 58 -63.71 -64.37 -3.40
N SER A 59 -62.69 -64.00 -4.18
CA SER A 59 -62.47 -64.39 -5.58
C SER A 59 -61.75 -65.74 -5.74
N LYS A 60 -60.71 -65.97 -4.92
CA LYS A 60 -59.79 -67.12 -4.97
C LYS A 60 -59.92 -68.01 -3.75
N LEU A 61 -59.77 -69.31 -3.95
CA LEU A 61 -59.86 -70.40 -2.96
C LEU A 61 -58.56 -71.20 -2.96
N ALA A 62 -57.93 -71.36 -1.81
CA ALA A 62 -56.78 -72.26 -1.64
C ALA A 62 -57.23 -73.51 -0.87
N VAL A 63 -56.78 -74.68 -1.33
CA VAL A 63 -57.16 -75.98 -0.78
C VAL A 63 -55.92 -76.85 -0.64
N VAL A 64 -55.72 -77.44 0.53
CA VAL A 64 -54.71 -78.49 0.74
C VAL A 64 -55.40 -79.84 0.77
N ASP A 65 -54.90 -80.79 -0.01
CA ASP A 65 -55.47 -82.13 -0.14
C ASP A 65 -54.77 -83.19 0.73
N GLU A 66 -55.24 -84.43 0.66
CA GLU A 66 -54.68 -85.56 1.41
C GLU A 66 -53.29 -86.03 0.92
N HIS A 67 -52.91 -85.69 -0.32
CA HIS A 67 -51.56 -85.91 -0.85
C HIS A 67 -50.57 -84.79 -0.46
N ASN A 68 -50.98 -83.85 0.40
CA ASN A 68 -50.20 -82.69 0.82
C ASN A 68 -49.80 -81.78 -0.35
N THR A 69 -50.72 -81.53 -1.28
CA THR A 69 -50.58 -80.52 -2.34
C THR A 69 -51.50 -79.33 -2.05
N CYS A 70 -51.01 -78.11 -2.29
CA CYS A 70 -51.82 -76.89 -2.24
C CYS A 70 -52.29 -76.55 -3.65
N LEU A 71 -53.60 -76.55 -3.86
CA LEU A 71 -54.29 -76.26 -5.11
C LEU A 71 -55.03 -74.93 -4.97
N VAL A 72 -54.80 -73.97 -5.88
CA VAL A 72 -55.44 -72.65 -5.85
C VAL A 72 -56.36 -72.48 -7.05
N TYR A 73 -57.62 -72.15 -6.78
CA TYR A 73 -58.68 -71.98 -7.78
C TYR A 73 -59.25 -70.57 -7.77
N ASP A 74 -59.70 -70.12 -8.95
CA ASP A 74 -60.67 -69.03 -9.07
C ASP A 74 -62.09 -69.58 -8.77
N ILE A 75 -62.88 -68.89 -7.96
CA ILE A 75 -64.23 -69.32 -7.55
C ILE A 75 -65.28 -69.08 -8.65
N HIS A 76 -65.04 -68.11 -9.54
CA HIS A 76 -65.92 -67.74 -10.64
C HIS A 76 -65.70 -68.65 -11.86
N THR A 77 -64.46 -68.82 -12.31
CA THR A 77 -64.16 -69.69 -13.48
C THR A 77 -64.04 -71.17 -13.10
N LYS A 78 -63.72 -71.47 -11.83
CA LYS A 78 -63.40 -72.81 -11.30
C LYS A 78 -62.12 -73.43 -11.87
N GLU A 79 -61.30 -72.62 -12.54
CA GLU A 79 -60.01 -73.03 -13.08
C GLU A 79 -58.94 -73.07 -11.99
N LEU A 80 -57.95 -73.96 -12.17
CA LEU A 80 -56.79 -74.09 -11.29
C LEU A 80 -55.72 -73.06 -11.72
N LEU A 81 -55.44 -72.08 -10.86
CA LEU A 81 -54.45 -71.03 -11.12
C LEU A 81 -53.01 -71.54 -10.95
N PHE A 82 -52.75 -72.33 -9.90
CA PHE A 82 -51.49 -73.05 -9.70
C PHE A 82 -51.63 -74.18 -8.66
N GLN A 83 -50.61 -75.06 -8.63
CA GLN A 83 -50.44 -76.11 -7.64
C GLN A 83 -49.03 -76.08 -7.05
N GLU A 84 -48.88 -76.39 -5.76
CA GLU A 84 -47.60 -76.47 -5.05
C GLU A 84 -47.52 -77.75 -4.20
N PRO A 85 -46.44 -78.54 -4.27
CA PRO A 85 -46.27 -79.75 -3.47
C PRO A 85 -45.79 -79.46 -2.04
N ASN A 86 -45.96 -80.43 -1.13
CA ASN A 86 -45.51 -80.38 0.26
C ASN A 86 -46.18 -79.27 1.09
N ALA A 87 -47.50 -79.20 1.05
CA ALA A 87 -48.34 -78.33 1.88
C ALA A 87 -49.18 -79.15 2.86
N ASN A 88 -49.17 -78.78 4.15
CA ASN A 88 -49.99 -79.39 5.21
C ASN A 88 -51.14 -78.48 5.66
N SER A 89 -50.95 -77.15 5.52
CA SER A 89 -51.87 -76.08 5.94
C SER A 89 -51.58 -74.82 5.12
N VAL A 90 -52.61 -74.02 4.83
CA VAL A 90 -52.53 -72.79 4.02
C VAL A 90 -53.35 -71.66 4.66
N ALA A 91 -52.93 -70.41 4.48
CA ALA A 91 -53.72 -69.23 4.74
C ALA A 91 -53.44 -68.10 3.73
N TRP A 92 -54.47 -67.33 3.40
CA TRP A 92 -54.34 -66.09 2.61
C TRP A 92 -53.98 -64.90 3.50
N ASN A 93 -53.29 -63.91 2.93
CA ASN A 93 -53.10 -62.63 3.61
C ASN A 93 -54.40 -61.82 3.58
N THR A 94 -54.84 -61.33 4.75
CA THR A 94 -56.04 -60.47 4.85
C THR A 94 -55.86 -59.10 4.20
N GLN A 95 -54.63 -58.62 4.01
CA GLN A 95 -54.31 -57.29 3.48
C GLN A 95 -53.96 -57.27 1.97
N CYS A 96 -53.41 -58.36 1.43
CA CYS A 96 -53.07 -58.47 0.00
C CYS A 96 -53.65 -59.76 -0.59
N GLU A 97 -54.64 -59.62 -1.47
CA GLU A 97 -55.41 -60.70 -2.09
C GLU A 97 -54.54 -61.73 -2.83
N ASP A 98 -53.48 -61.28 -3.49
CA ASP A 98 -52.63 -62.13 -4.33
C ASP A 98 -51.57 -62.93 -3.56
N MET A 99 -51.48 -62.80 -2.23
CA MET A 99 -50.44 -63.45 -1.45
C MET A 99 -50.98 -64.46 -0.43
N LEU A 100 -50.41 -65.66 -0.46
CA LEU A 100 -50.69 -66.73 0.50
C LEU A 100 -49.41 -67.24 1.15
N CYS A 101 -49.58 -67.96 2.25
CA CYS A 101 -48.52 -68.77 2.84
C CYS A 101 -49.04 -70.17 3.20
N PHE A 102 -48.17 -71.17 3.08
CA PHE A 102 -48.42 -72.56 3.45
C PHE A 102 -47.22 -73.13 4.18
N SER A 103 -47.41 -74.18 4.98
CA SER A 103 -46.27 -74.89 5.61
C SER A 103 -46.30 -76.38 5.35
N GLY A 104 -45.12 -76.99 5.27
CA GLY A 104 -44.91 -78.42 5.08
C GLY A 104 -43.43 -78.80 5.17
N ASN A 105 -43.14 -80.06 5.49
CA ASN A 105 -41.78 -80.60 5.67
C ASN A 105 -40.84 -79.78 6.58
N GLY A 106 -41.37 -78.96 7.51
CA GLY A 106 -40.57 -78.09 8.39
C GLY A 106 -40.18 -76.73 7.77
N TYR A 107 -40.81 -76.34 6.67
CA TYR A 107 -40.67 -75.05 6.01
C TYR A 107 -42.00 -74.29 5.99
N LEU A 108 -41.90 -72.97 6.11
CA LEU A 108 -42.93 -71.99 5.79
C LEU A 108 -42.63 -71.44 4.40
N ASN A 109 -43.62 -71.53 3.53
CA ASN A 109 -43.56 -71.21 2.11
C ASN A 109 -44.50 -70.03 1.84
N ILE A 110 -43.98 -68.93 1.31
CA ILE A 110 -44.76 -67.75 0.93
C ILE A 110 -44.78 -67.65 -0.60
N LYS A 111 -45.95 -67.44 -1.17
CA LYS A 111 -46.13 -67.23 -2.60
C LYS A 111 -47.02 -66.01 -2.85
N ALA A 112 -46.50 -65.07 -3.63
CA ALA A 112 -47.29 -64.02 -4.24
C ALA A 112 -47.61 -64.41 -5.69
N SER A 113 -48.88 -64.32 -6.06
CA SER A 113 -49.40 -64.55 -7.42
C SER A 113 -48.78 -65.78 -8.10
N ASN A 114 -48.28 -65.65 -9.34
CA ASN A 114 -47.55 -66.68 -10.06
C ASN A 114 -46.02 -66.44 -10.07
N PHE A 115 -45.43 -66.23 -8.88
CA PHE A 115 -43.98 -66.10 -8.68
C PHE A 115 -43.37 -67.31 -7.93
N PRO A 116 -42.04 -67.51 -7.99
CA PRO A 116 -41.35 -68.55 -7.23
C PRO A 116 -41.55 -68.41 -5.72
N VAL A 117 -41.81 -69.54 -5.05
CA VAL A 117 -42.05 -69.64 -3.61
C VAL A 117 -40.79 -69.23 -2.81
N HIS A 118 -40.95 -68.29 -1.89
CA HIS A 118 -39.93 -67.99 -0.88
C HIS A 118 -40.05 -68.96 0.30
N GLN A 119 -38.96 -69.64 0.69
CA GLN A 119 -38.96 -70.68 1.71
C GLN A 119 -38.16 -70.26 2.95
N GLN A 120 -38.76 -70.37 4.14
CA GLN A 120 -38.15 -70.10 5.43
C GLN A 120 -38.25 -71.35 6.32
N LYS A 121 -37.18 -71.73 7.02
CA LYS A 121 -37.23 -72.88 7.96
C LYS A 121 -38.09 -72.54 9.17
N LEU A 122 -39.21 -73.23 9.34
CA LEU A 122 -40.12 -73.01 10.46
C LEU A 122 -40.99 -74.24 10.74
N GLN A 123 -41.08 -74.63 12.01
CA GLN A 123 -41.87 -75.78 12.45
C GLN A 123 -43.24 -75.31 12.93
N GLY A 124 -44.31 -75.86 12.36
CA GLY A 124 -45.69 -75.58 12.76
C GLY A 124 -46.69 -75.60 11.59
N PHE A 125 -47.97 -75.51 11.93
CA PHE A 125 -49.07 -75.33 10.97
C PHE A 125 -49.42 -73.85 10.86
N VAL A 126 -49.60 -73.35 9.63
CA VAL A 126 -50.11 -72.00 9.39
C VAL A 126 -51.60 -71.94 9.73
N VAL A 127 -52.00 -70.94 10.53
CA VAL A 127 -53.40 -70.73 10.96
C VAL A 127 -54.00 -69.46 10.33
N GLY A 128 -53.18 -68.44 10.07
CA GLY A 128 -53.59 -67.18 9.45
C GLY A 128 -52.40 -66.30 9.05
N TYR A 129 -52.65 -65.33 8.17
CA TYR A 129 -51.66 -64.38 7.67
C TYR A 129 -52.29 -62.97 7.60
N ASN A 130 -51.66 -61.97 8.21
CA ASN A 130 -52.16 -60.60 8.25
C ASN A 130 -50.99 -59.60 8.13
N GLY A 131 -50.92 -58.87 7.02
CA GLY A 131 -49.85 -57.92 6.76
C GLY A 131 -48.51 -58.63 6.65
N SER A 132 -47.52 -58.24 7.46
CA SER A 132 -46.22 -58.93 7.57
C SER A 132 -46.19 -60.12 8.55
N LYS A 133 -47.30 -60.43 9.24
CA LYS A 133 -47.34 -61.40 10.35
C LYS A 133 -48.07 -62.69 10.00
N ILE A 134 -47.36 -63.81 10.07
CA ILE A 134 -47.89 -65.16 9.90
C ILE A 134 -48.04 -65.81 11.28
N PHE A 135 -49.19 -66.43 11.52
CA PHE A 135 -49.50 -67.10 12.79
C PHE A 135 -49.35 -68.61 12.63
N CYS A 136 -48.36 -69.18 13.32
CA CYS A 136 -47.99 -70.59 13.25
C CYS A 136 -48.27 -71.29 14.58
N LEU A 137 -48.95 -72.43 14.54
CA LEU A 137 -49.19 -73.28 15.70
C LEU A 137 -48.16 -74.41 15.74
N HIS A 138 -47.36 -74.47 16.79
CA HIS A 138 -46.40 -75.54 17.04
C HIS A 138 -46.67 -76.24 18.38
N VAL A 139 -47.13 -77.49 18.30
CA VAL A 139 -47.56 -78.33 19.44
C VAL A 139 -48.70 -77.69 20.24
N TYR A 140 -48.40 -76.82 21.21
CA TYR A 140 -49.39 -76.05 21.99
C TYR A 140 -49.13 -74.54 22.01
N ALA A 141 -48.05 -74.06 21.37
CA ALA A 141 -47.68 -72.65 21.33
C ALA A 141 -48.05 -72.03 19.97
N MET A 142 -48.71 -70.88 20.00
CA MET A 142 -48.90 -70.04 18.81
C MET A 142 -47.77 -69.02 18.73
N SER A 143 -46.98 -69.07 17.67
CA SER A 143 -45.95 -68.09 17.35
C SER A 143 -46.46 -67.11 16.29
N ALA A 144 -46.19 -65.82 16.51
CA ALA A 144 -46.34 -64.80 15.48
C ALA A 144 -44.96 -64.58 14.83
N VAL A 145 -44.90 -64.78 13.51
CA VAL A 145 -43.67 -64.70 12.72
C VAL A 145 -43.78 -63.48 11.82
N GLU A 146 -42.92 -62.48 12.05
CA GLU A 146 -42.72 -61.38 11.12
C GLU A 146 -41.81 -61.85 9.98
N VAL A 147 -42.27 -61.72 8.74
CA VAL A 147 -41.49 -62.11 7.55
C VAL A 147 -41.29 -60.87 6.66
N PRO A 148 -40.04 -60.56 6.25
CA PRO A 148 -39.76 -59.42 5.38
C PRO A 148 -40.37 -59.62 4.00
N GLN A 149 -41.10 -58.62 3.50
CA GLN A 149 -41.82 -58.70 2.22
C GLN A 149 -40.97 -58.25 1.03
N SER A 150 -39.66 -58.08 1.23
CA SER A 150 -38.74 -57.59 0.21
C SER A 150 -38.55 -58.58 -0.95
N ALA A 151 -38.42 -59.88 -0.67
CA ALA A 151 -38.28 -60.90 -1.72
C ALA A 151 -39.51 -60.92 -2.68
N PRO A 152 -40.77 -60.92 -2.21
CA PRO A 152 -41.92 -60.65 -3.07
C PRO A 152 -41.85 -59.30 -3.79
N MET A 153 -41.46 -58.20 -3.12
CA MET A 153 -41.38 -56.87 -3.75
C MET A 153 -40.43 -56.86 -4.98
N TYR A 154 -39.22 -57.43 -4.85
CA TYR A 154 -38.27 -57.50 -5.98
C TYR A 154 -38.83 -58.32 -7.16
N GLN A 155 -39.58 -59.39 -6.92
CA GLN A 155 -40.22 -60.17 -7.98
C GLN A 155 -41.21 -59.34 -8.83
N TYR A 156 -41.93 -58.39 -8.22
CA TYR A 156 -42.79 -57.46 -8.96
C TYR A 156 -41.99 -56.33 -9.64
N LEU A 157 -40.88 -55.87 -9.03
CA LEU A 157 -39.97 -54.88 -9.65
C LEU A 157 -39.30 -55.42 -10.92
N GLU A 158 -38.81 -56.66 -10.92
CA GLU A 158 -38.22 -57.33 -12.10
C GLU A 158 -39.19 -57.37 -13.30
N ARG A 159 -40.51 -57.42 -13.03
CA ARG A 159 -41.57 -57.37 -14.04
C ARG A 159 -42.15 -55.95 -14.27
N LYS A 160 -41.55 -54.92 -13.67
CA LYS A 160 -41.98 -53.50 -13.76
C LYS A 160 -43.42 -53.23 -13.29
N MET A 161 -43.91 -54.06 -12.38
CA MET A 161 -45.24 -53.94 -11.75
C MET A 161 -45.15 -53.09 -10.47
N TYR A 162 -44.89 -51.79 -10.67
CA TYR A 162 -44.56 -50.85 -9.59
C TYR A 162 -45.71 -50.65 -8.59
N LYS A 163 -46.97 -50.66 -9.05
CA LYS A 163 -48.14 -50.41 -8.21
C LYS A 163 -48.40 -51.55 -7.22
N GLU A 164 -48.17 -52.77 -7.68
CA GLU A 164 -48.26 -54.01 -6.93
C GLU A 164 -47.06 -54.14 -5.97
N ALA A 165 -45.85 -53.82 -6.43
CA ALA A 165 -44.66 -53.74 -5.57
C ALA A 165 -44.85 -52.72 -4.43
N TYR A 166 -45.48 -51.57 -4.70
CA TYR A 166 -45.81 -50.56 -3.68
C TYR A 166 -46.83 -51.05 -2.64
N GLN A 167 -47.83 -51.84 -3.04
CA GLN A 167 -48.77 -52.46 -2.10
C GLN A 167 -48.05 -53.43 -1.16
N ILE A 168 -47.17 -54.27 -1.70
CA ILE A 168 -46.35 -55.22 -0.92
C ILE A 168 -45.40 -54.47 0.01
N ALA A 169 -44.74 -53.42 -0.47
CA ALA A 169 -43.87 -52.57 0.33
C ALA A 169 -44.61 -51.93 1.53
N CYS A 170 -45.90 -51.59 1.37
CA CYS A 170 -46.73 -51.07 2.45
C CYS A 170 -46.97 -52.06 3.60
N LEU A 171 -46.88 -53.37 3.36
CA LEU A 171 -47.05 -54.40 4.40
C LEU A 171 -45.87 -54.48 5.38
N GLY A 172 -44.66 -54.15 4.93
CA GLY A 172 -43.43 -54.24 5.72
C GLY A 172 -42.20 -54.64 4.90
N VAL A 173 -41.51 -53.64 4.35
CA VAL A 173 -40.14 -53.73 3.81
C VAL A 173 -39.27 -52.64 4.44
N THR A 174 -37.94 -52.73 4.28
CA THR A 174 -36.99 -51.79 4.88
C THR A 174 -36.95 -50.45 4.15
N ASP A 175 -36.39 -49.42 4.77
CA ASP A 175 -36.19 -48.10 4.13
C ASP A 175 -35.23 -48.16 2.91
N ASN A 176 -34.42 -49.22 2.79
CA ASN A 176 -33.60 -49.45 1.60
C ASN A 176 -34.41 -50.10 0.48
N ASP A 177 -35.22 -51.12 0.78
CA ASP A 177 -36.17 -51.71 -0.18
C ASP A 177 -37.12 -50.62 -0.73
N TRP A 178 -37.57 -49.70 0.14
CA TRP A 178 -38.35 -48.52 -0.25
C TRP A 178 -37.60 -47.60 -1.21
N ARG A 179 -36.30 -47.32 -0.97
CA ARG A 179 -35.47 -46.55 -1.91
C ARG A 179 -35.34 -47.26 -3.25
N GLU A 180 -35.06 -48.55 -3.26
CA GLU A 180 -34.87 -49.31 -4.50
C GLU A 180 -36.17 -49.36 -5.32
N LEU A 181 -37.33 -49.57 -4.68
CA LEU A 181 -38.65 -49.37 -5.30
C LEU A 181 -38.83 -47.96 -5.87
N ALA A 182 -38.43 -46.92 -5.14
CA ALA A 182 -38.57 -45.52 -5.58
C ALA A 182 -37.65 -45.19 -6.77
N MET A 183 -36.42 -45.72 -6.77
CA MET A 183 -35.43 -45.54 -7.84
C MET A 183 -35.82 -46.30 -9.11
N GLU A 184 -36.21 -47.58 -9.00
CA GLU A 184 -36.60 -48.42 -10.15
C GLU A 184 -37.92 -47.94 -10.77
N ALA A 185 -38.87 -47.43 -9.98
CA ALA A 185 -40.06 -46.76 -10.50
C ALA A 185 -39.74 -45.43 -11.19
N LEU A 186 -38.71 -44.70 -10.72
CA LEU A 186 -38.25 -43.44 -11.32
C LEU A 186 -37.50 -43.66 -12.64
N GLU A 187 -36.60 -44.66 -12.72
CA GLU A 187 -36.00 -45.12 -13.99
C GLU A 187 -37.06 -45.73 -14.93
N GLY A 188 -38.11 -46.36 -14.37
CA GLY A 188 -39.29 -46.83 -15.08
C GLY A 188 -40.27 -45.74 -15.54
N LEU A 189 -40.03 -44.47 -15.18
CA LEU A 189 -40.88 -43.30 -15.47
C LEU A 189 -42.30 -43.36 -14.86
N ASP A 190 -42.55 -44.23 -13.88
CA ASP A 190 -43.77 -44.21 -13.04
C ASP A 190 -43.58 -43.23 -11.87
N PHE A 191 -43.67 -41.95 -12.21
CA PHE A 191 -43.59 -40.84 -11.26
C PHE A 191 -44.65 -40.92 -10.15
N GLU A 192 -45.82 -41.53 -10.38
CA GLU A 192 -46.88 -41.61 -9.37
C GLU A 192 -46.47 -42.55 -8.22
N THR A 193 -45.91 -43.71 -8.55
CA THR A 193 -45.41 -44.67 -7.56
C THR A 193 -44.11 -44.19 -6.91
N ALA A 194 -43.17 -43.66 -7.70
CA ALA A 194 -41.91 -43.10 -7.19
C ALA A 194 -42.17 -41.98 -6.17
N LYS A 195 -43.07 -41.04 -6.47
CA LYS A 195 -43.45 -39.92 -5.59
C LYS A 195 -44.03 -40.39 -4.26
N LYS A 196 -44.90 -41.40 -4.26
CA LYS A 196 -45.45 -41.99 -3.02
C LYS A 196 -44.35 -42.66 -2.18
N ALA A 197 -43.41 -43.37 -2.82
CA ALA A 197 -42.29 -43.98 -2.13
C ALA A 197 -41.32 -42.93 -1.54
N PHE A 198 -40.92 -41.90 -2.31
CA PHE A 198 -40.06 -40.82 -1.81
C PHE A 198 -40.73 -39.97 -0.72
N ILE A 199 -42.05 -39.75 -0.75
CA ILE A 199 -42.79 -39.13 0.38
C ILE A 199 -42.63 -39.93 1.67
N ARG A 200 -42.68 -41.27 1.59
CA ARG A 200 -42.50 -42.16 2.74
C ARG A 200 -41.06 -42.16 3.28
N ILE A 201 -40.08 -42.16 2.38
CA ILE A 201 -38.63 -42.09 2.69
C ILE A 201 -38.23 -40.68 3.20
N ARG A 202 -38.98 -39.64 2.82
CA ARG A 202 -38.72 -38.21 3.04
C ARG A 202 -37.47 -37.65 2.34
N ASP A 203 -37.04 -38.22 1.21
CA ASP A 203 -35.97 -37.59 0.41
C ASP A 203 -36.55 -36.50 -0.49
N LEU A 204 -36.44 -35.25 -0.01
CA LEU A 204 -36.99 -34.06 -0.66
C LEU A 204 -36.38 -33.82 -2.05
N ARG A 205 -35.13 -34.20 -2.29
CA ARG A 205 -34.40 -33.91 -3.54
C ARG A 205 -35.02 -34.64 -4.73
N TYR A 206 -35.38 -35.90 -4.53
CA TYR A 206 -36.09 -36.68 -5.55
C TYR A 206 -37.54 -36.23 -5.74
N LEU A 207 -38.18 -35.66 -4.72
CA LEU A 207 -39.52 -35.06 -4.84
C LEU A 207 -39.49 -33.74 -5.63
N GLU A 208 -38.48 -32.90 -5.40
CA GLU A 208 -38.22 -31.68 -6.19
C GLU A 208 -37.92 -32.04 -7.66
N LEU A 209 -37.05 -33.03 -7.90
CA LEU A 209 -36.79 -33.57 -9.24
C LEU A 209 -38.08 -34.03 -9.92
N ILE A 210 -38.87 -34.91 -9.28
CA ILE A 210 -40.12 -35.43 -9.84
C ILE A 210 -41.12 -34.30 -10.12
N ASN A 211 -41.27 -33.32 -9.22
CA ASN A 211 -42.11 -32.15 -9.46
C ASN A 211 -41.64 -31.35 -10.69
N SER A 212 -40.33 -31.14 -10.85
CA SER A 212 -39.77 -30.45 -12.01
C SER A 212 -40.00 -31.20 -13.33
N ILE A 213 -39.94 -32.54 -13.31
CA ILE A 213 -40.23 -33.41 -14.46
C ILE A 213 -41.74 -33.40 -14.77
N GLU A 214 -42.61 -33.49 -13.75
CA GLU A 214 -44.05 -33.33 -13.92
C GLU A 214 -44.41 -31.98 -14.54
N GLU A 215 -43.73 -30.89 -14.16
CA GLU A 215 -43.92 -29.58 -14.78
C GLU A 215 -43.45 -29.52 -16.23
N ARG A 216 -42.24 -30.00 -16.54
CA ARG A 216 -41.74 -30.05 -17.93
C ARG A 216 -42.64 -30.90 -18.82
N LYS A 217 -43.13 -32.02 -18.32
CA LYS A 217 -44.11 -32.89 -18.99
C LYS A 217 -45.47 -32.19 -19.21
N LYS A 218 -45.93 -31.35 -18.27
CA LYS A 218 -47.12 -30.48 -18.45
C LYS A 218 -46.89 -29.36 -19.47
N ARG A 219 -45.65 -28.90 -19.66
CA ARG A 219 -45.25 -27.90 -20.68
C ARG A 219 -45.09 -28.50 -22.09
N GLY A 220 -45.16 -29.83 -22.22
CA GLY A 220 -45.10 -30.54 -23.50
C GLY A 220 -43.77 -31.22 -23.82
N GLU A 221 -42.80 -31.21 -22.91
CA GLU A 221 -41.54 -31.98 -23.09
C GLU A 221 -41.81 -33.48 -22.93
N THR A 222 -41.54 -34.26 -23.99
CA THR A 222 -41.77 -35.71 -24.06
C THR A 222 -40.48 -36.53 -24.25
N ASN A 223 -39.31 -35.89 -24.17
CA ASN A 223 -38.01 -36.53 -24.33
C ASN A 223 -37.65 -37.39 -23.11
N ASN A 224 -38.10 -38.65 -23.12
CA ASN A 224 -37.83 -39.61 -22.05
C ASN A 224 -36.32 -39.77 -21.74
N GLU A 225 -35.43 -39.72 -22.75
CA GLU A 225 -33.97 -39.76 -22.52
C GLU A 225 -33.45 -38.55 -21.72
N LEU A 226 -34.10 -37.39 -21.79
CA LEU A 226 -33.72 -36.20 -21.02
C LEU A 226 -34.13 -36.33 -19.55
N PHE A 227 -35.32 -36.88 -19.28
CA PHE A 227 -35.73 -37.18 -17.90
C PHE A 227 -34.84 -38.26 -17.28
N LEU A 228 -34.41 -39.26 -18.05
CA LEU A 228 -33.41 -40.23 -17.61
C LEU A 228 -32.04 -39.59 -17.37
N ALA A 229 -31.63 -38.59 -18.16
CA ALA A 229 -30.39 -37.84 -17.92
C ALA A 229 -30.41 -37.11 -16.57
N ASP A 230 -31.50 -36.39 -16.28
CA ASP A 230 -31.69 -35.70 -14.99
C ASP A 230 -31.71 -36.70 -13.81
N VAL A 231 -32.37 -37.86 -13.97
CA VAL A 231 -32.38 -38.94 -12.95
C VAL A 231 -30.98 -39.52 -12.74
N SER A 232 -30.23 -39.82 -13.81
CA SER A 232 -28.84 -40.30 -13.73
C SER A 232 -27.91 -39.27 -13.08
N ALA A 233 -28.15 -37.97 -13.28
CA ALA A 233 -27.38 -36.91 -12.62
C ALA A 233 -27.61 -36.91 -11.10
N TYR A 234 -28.87 -37.00 -10.64
CA TYR A 234 -29.21 -37.08 -9.22
C TYR A 234 -28.72 -38.37 -8.54
N GLN A 235 -28.59 -39.46 -9.29
CA GLN A 235 -27.99 -40.72 -8.83
C GLN A 235 -26.46 -40.67 -8.66
N GLY A 236 -25.78 -39.65 -9.19
CA GLY A 236 -24.32 -39.61 -9.29
C GLY A 236 -23.73 -40.41 -10.46
N LYS A 237 -24.57 -40.96 -11.36
CA LYS A 237 -24.14 -41.61 -12.62
C LYS A 237 -23.78 -40.56 -13.68
N PHE A 238 -22.98 -39.54 -13.31
CA PHE A 238 -22.74 -38.33 -14.11
C PHE A 238 -22.23 -38.60 -15.53
N HIS A 239 -21.41 -39.63 -15.70
CA HIS A 239 -20.85 -39.99 -17.00
C HIS A 239 -21.85 -40.72 -17.93
N GLU A 240 -22.96 -41.22 -17.39
CA GLU A 240 -24.12 -41.72 -18.15
C GLU A 240 -25.10 -40.58 -18.44
N ALA A 241 -25.39 -39.74 -17.43
CA ALA A 241 -26.18 -38.52 -17.57
C ALA A 241 -25.63 -37.63 -18.71
N ALA A 242 -24.32 -37.37 -18.74
CA ALA A 242 -23.66 -36.61 -19.79
C ALA A 242 -23.80 -37.23 -21.19
N LYS A 243 -23.79 -38.57 -21.30
CA LYS A 243 -24.02 -39.26 -22.58
C LYS A 243 -25.47 -39.13 -23.03
N LEU A 244 -26.42 -39.14 -22.11
CA LEU A 244 -27.84 -38.89 -22.40
C LEU A 244 -28.07 -37.42 -22.80
N TYR A 245 -27.56 -36.44 -22.05
CA TYR A 245 -27.63 -35.02 -22.41
C TYR A 245 -27.06 -34.75 -23.81
N LYS A 246 -25.90 -35.35 -24.15
CA LYS A 246 -25.27 -35.21 -25.47
C LYS A 246 -26.07 -35.85 -26.60
N LYS A 247 -26.73 -37.00 -26.36
CA LYS A 247 -27.70 -37.57 -27.32
C LYS A 247 -28.90 -36.64 -27.54
N THR A 248 -29.40 -35.99 -26.48
CA THR A 248 -30.53 -35.06 -26.58
C THR A 248 -30.16 -33.66 -27.08
N GLY A 249 -28.87 -33.38 -27.32
CA GLY A 249 -28.37 -32.07 -27.75
C GLY A 249 -28.21 -31.02 -26.63
N ASN A 250 -28.38 -31.41 -25.37
CA ASN A 250 -28.34 -30.51 -24.20
C ASN A 250 -26.94 -30.44 -23.56
N ASP A 251 -25.90 -30.29 -24.39
CA ASP A 251 -24.52 -30.10 -23.94
C ASP A 251 -24.31 -29.03 -22.83
N PRO A 252 -24.99 -27.86 -22.80
CA PRO A 252 -24.84 -26.90 -21.69
C PRO A 252 -25.36 -27.42 -20.33
N GLN A 253 -26.27 -28.41 -20.29
CA GLN A 253 -26.65 -29.04 -19.01
C GLN A 253 -25.55 -29.98 -18.53
N ALA A 254 -24.94 -30.77 -19.42
CA ALA A 254 -23.78 -31.61 -19.10
C ALA A 254 -22.57 -30.77 -18.67
N LEU A 255 -22.31 -29.65 -19.34
CA LEU A 255 -21.22 -28.73 -18.99
C LEU A 255 -21.43 -28.11 -17.61
N ASN A 256 -22.62 -27.59 -17.29
CA ASN A 256 -22.89 -27.05 -15.95
C ASN A 256 -22.77 -28.13 -14.87
N MET A 257 -23.36 -29.32 -15.09
CA MET A 257 -23.22 -30.47 -14.19
C MET A 257 -21.76 -30.79 -13.88
N TYR A 258 -20.90 -30.98 -14.89
CA TYR A 258 -19.48 -31.25 -14.65
C TYR A 258 -18.74 -30.07 -14.01
N THR A 259 -19.11 -28.84 -14.35
CA THR A 259 -18.47 -27.63 -13.78
C THR A 259 -18.77 -27.49 -12.29
N ASP A 260 -20.03 -27.69 -11.88
CA ASP A 260 -20.47 -27.58 -10.50
C ASP A 260 -19.91 -28.74 -9.64
N LEU A 261 -19.73 -29.92 -10.27
CA LEU A 261 -18.99 -31.06 -9.72
C LEU A 261 -17.45 -30.90 -9.74
N ARG A 262 -16.93 -29.77 -10.25
CA ARG A 262 -15.48 -29.45 -10.38
C ARG A 262 -14.71 -30.40 -11.30
N MET A 263 -15.40 -31.13 -12.16
CA MET A 263 -14.84 -32.04 -13.17
C MET A 263 -14.43 -31.27 -14.44
N PHE A 264 -13.59 -30.25 -14.28
CA PHE A 264 -13.21 -29.29 -15.34
C PHE A 264 -12.53 -29.93 -16.56
N GLU A 265 -11.95 -31.13 -16.42
CA GLU A 265 -11.41 -31.89 -17.56
C GLU A 265 -12.53 -32.42 -18.45
N TYR A 266 -13.46 -33.20 -17.89
CA TYR A 266 -14.62 -33.70 -18.63
C TYR A 266 -15.53 -32.58 -19.14
N ALA A 267 -15.66 -31.45 -18.42
CA ALA A 267 -16.42 -30.30 -18.90
C ALA A 267 -15.93 -29.73 -20.25
N LYS A 268 -14.63 -29.89 -20.57
CA LYS A 268 -14.05 -29.40 -21.84
C LYS A 268 -14.54 -30.19 -23.06
N ASP A 269 -14.94 -31.46 -22.89
CA ASP A 269 -15.49 -32.29 -23.97
C ASP A 269 -16.94 -31.91 -24.37
N PHE A 270 -17.57 -31.00 -23.61
CA PHE A 270 -18.92 -30.46 -23.82
C PHE A 270 -18.91 -28.97 -24.14
N LEU A 271 -17.74 -28.33 -24.18
CA LEU A 271 -17.59 -27.05 -24.86
C LEU A 271 -17.72 -27.28 -26.37
N ALA A 272 -18.77 -26.73 -26.98
CA ALA A 272 -18.85 -26.63 -28.43
C ALA A 272 -17.58 -25.91 -28.94
N SER A 273 -16.89 -26.50 -29.92
CA SER A 273 -15.46 -26.27 -30.18
C SER A 273 -15.13 -24.94 -30.89
N GLY A 274 -15.87 -23.86 -30.58
CA GLY A 274 -15.77 -22.56 -31.23
C GLY A 274 -16.21 -21.36 -30.38
N ASP A 275 -16.92 -21.53 -29.26
CA ASP A 275 -17.45 -20.40 -28.47
C ASP A 275 -16.45 -19.85 -27.43
N PRO A 276 -15.87 -18.65 -27.61
CA PRO A 276 -14.82 -18.13 -26.72
C PRO A 276 -15.36 -17.59 -25.38
N LYS A 277 -16.69 -17.50 -25.23
CA LYS A 277 -17.36 -17.04 -24.02
C LYS A 277 -17.43 -18.15 -22.99
N ASP A 278 -17.85 -19.34 -23.41
CA ASP A 278 -18.08 -20.47 -22.51
C ASP A 278 -16.75 -21.11 -22.07
N THR A 279 -15.73 -21.10 -22.95
CA THR A 279 -14.34 -21.41 -22.58
C THR A 279 -13.84 -20.44 -21.50
N LYS A 280 -14.05 -19.12 -21.67
CA LYS A 280 -13.69 -18.11 -20.66
C LYS A 280 -14.43 -18.35 -19.35
N MET A 281 -15.76 -18.56 -19.38
CA MET A 281 -16.54 -18.80 -18.16
C MET A 281 -16.10 -20.06 -17.42
N LEU A 282 -15.76 -21.15 -18.13
CA LEU A 282 -15.22 -22.37 -17.51
C LEU A 282 -13.87 -22.10 -16.85
N ILE A 283 -12.97 -21.38 -17.51
CA ILE A 283 -11.64 -21.03 -16.95
C ILE A 283 -11.78 -20.07 -15.76
N THR A 284 -12.67 -19.08 -15.80
CA THR A 284 -12.96 -18.20 -14.66
C THR A 284 -13.47 -19.01 -13.46
N LYS A 285 -14.46 -19.90 -13.65
CA LYS A 285 -14.93 -20.80 -12.58
C LYS A 285 -13.82 -21.74 -12.06
N GLN A 286 -12.91 -22.19 -12.93
CA GLN A 286 -11.74 -23.00 -12.53
C GLN A 286 -10.73 -22.18 -11.70
N ALA A 287 -10.52 -20.91 -12.05
CA ALA A 287 -9.68 -19.98 -11.30
C ALA A 287 -10.28 -19.62 -9.93
N ASP A 288 -11.59 -19.33 -9.88
CA ASP A 288 -12.34 -19.10 -8.64
C ASP A 288 -12.22 -20.33 -7.71
N TRP A 289 -12.26 -21.55 -8.26
CA TRP A 289 -12.03 -22.79 -7.50
C TRP A 289 -10.59 -22.93 -6.98
N ALA A 290 -9.58 -22.66 -7.81
CA ALA A 290 -8.17 -22.71 -7.40
C ALA A 290 -7.85 -21.68 -6.31
N GLN A 291 -8.47 -20.49 -6.35
CA GLN A 291 -8.39 -19.49 -5.28
C GLN A 291 -8.99 -20.03 -3.97
N ASN A 292 -10.15 -20.68 -4.02
CA ASN A 292 -10.82 -21.27 -2.86
C ASN A 292 -10.05 -22.46 -2.23
N ILE A 293 -9.19 -23.15 -2.98
CA ILE A 293 -8.29 -24.20 -2.47
C ILE A 293 -6.97 -23.62 -1.91
N ASN A 294 -6.76 -22.31 -2.05
CA ASN A 294 -5.50 -21.63 -1.71
C ASN A 294 -4.31 -22.12 -2.55
N GLU A 295 -4.54 -22.32 -3.86
CA GLU A 295 -3.50 -22.41 -4.90
C GLU A 295 -3.46 -21.11 -5.73
N PRO A 296 -3.09 -19.95 -5.15
CA PRO A 296 -3.23 -18.65 -5.80
C PRO A 296 -2.42 -18.52 -7.09
N LYS A 297 -1.37 -19.32 -7.29
CA LYS A 297 -0.55 -19.27 -8.51
C LYS A 297 -1.29 -19.87 -9.70
N ALA A 298 -1.90 -21.05 -9.52
CA ALA A 298 -2.75 -21.66 -10.53
C ALA A 298 -3.97 -20.77 -10.82
N ALA A 299 -4.58 -20.20 -9.77
CA ALA A 299 -5.69 -19.25 -9.92
C ALA A 299 -5.29 -18.03 -10.77
N ALA A 300 -4.14 -17.38 -10.47
CA ALA A 300 -3.66 -16.24 -11.22
C ALA A 300 -3.35 -16.59 -12.70
N GLU A 301 -2.67 -17.71 -12.96
CA GLU A 301 -2.39 -18.18 -14.33
C GLU A 301 -3.70 -18.49 -15.10
N MET A 302 -4.70 -19.06 -14.42
CA MET A 302 -6.04 -19.29 -15.00
C MET A 302 -6.77 -17.96 -15.30
N TYR A 303 -6.86 -17.01 -14.36
CA TYR A 303 -7.47 -15.69 -14.63
C TYR A 303 -6.77 -14.93 -15.76
N LEU A 304 -5.44 -15.06 -15.89
CA LEU A 304 -4.69 -14.49 -17.01
C LEU A 304 -5.07 -15.15 -18.34
N SER A 305 -5.21 -16.48 -18.39
CA SER A 305 -5.70 -17.18 -19.59
C SER A 305 -7.17 -16.90 -19.93
N ALA A 306 -7.99 -16.55 -18.93
CA ALA A 306 -9.34 -16.03 -19.13
C ALA A 306 -9.37 -14.55 -19.59
N GLY A 307 -8.26 -13.81 -19.50
CA GLY A 307 -8.25 -12.36 -19.70
C GLY A 307 -9.06 -11.61 -18.64
N GLU A 308 -8.95 -12.00 -17.37
CA GLU A 308 -9.45 -11.28 -16.19
C GLU A 308 -8.26 -10.66 -15.42
N HIS A 309 -7.55 -9.76 -16.10
CA HIS A 309 -6.31 -9.15 -15.59
C HIS A 309 -6.46 -8.52 -14.19
N MET A 310 -7.62 -7.91 -13.88
CA MET A 310 -7.88 -7.29 -12.56
C MET A 310 -7.73 -8.27 -11.39
N LYS A 311 -8.45 -9.40 -11.40
CA LYS A 311 -8.37 -10.43 -10.33
C LYS A 311 -6.96 -11.04 -10.26
N ALA A 312 -6.36 -11.29 -11.42
CA ALA A 312 -5.00 -11.83 -11.49
C ALA A 312 -3.99 -10.90 -10.81
N ILE A 313 -4.04 -9.60 -11.11
CA ILE A 313 -3.14 -8.58 -10.55
C ILE A 313 -3.31 -8.45 -9.03
N GLU A 314 -4.55 -8.55 -8.52
CA GLU A 314 -4.81 -8.56 -7.08
C GLU A 314 -4.17 -9.77 -6.40
N ILE A 315 -4.39 -10.99 -6.92
CA ILE A 315 -3.80 -12.22 -6.37
C ILE A 315 -2.27 -12.21 -6.47
N ILE A 316 -1.70 -11.75 -7.59
CA ILE A 316 -0.25 -11.62 -7.80
C ILE A 316 0.35 -10.59 -6.84
N GLY A 317 -0.34 -9.46 -6.64
CA GLY A 317 0.09 -8.35 -5.80
C GLY A 317 0.07 -8.67 -4.30
N ASP A 318 -1.01 -9.29 -3.81
CA ASP A 318 -1.14 -9.70 -2.41
C ASP A 318 -0.18 -10.85 -2.04
N ASN A 319 0.19 -11.71 -2.99
CA ASN A 319 1.24 -12.73 -2.81
C ASN A 319 2.67 -12.21 -3.07
N GLY A 320 2.83 -10.95 -3.51
CA GLY A 320 4.14 -10.32 -3.73
C GLY A 320 4.96 -10.90 -4.88
N TRP A 321 4.35 -11.48 -5.93
CA TRP A 321 5.08 -12.07 -7.06
C TRP A 321 5.51 -11.02 -8.09
N VAL A 322 6.51 -10.23 -7.69
CA VAL A 322 7.08 -9.11 -8.44
C VAL A 322 7.40 -9.46 -9.90
N ASP A 323 8.06 -10.60 -10.17
CA ASP A 323 8.43 -11.00 -11.53
C ASP A 323 7.20 -11.16 -12.45
N ILE A 324 6.16 -11.83 -11.96
CA ILE A 324 4.91 -12.05 -12.72
C ILE A 324 4.19 -10.70 -12.91
N LEU A 325 4.21 -9.83 -11.90
CA LEU A 325 3.59 -8.50 -11.96
C LEU A 325 4.30 -7.60 -12.99
N ILE A 326 5.63 -7.64 -13.08
CA ILE A 326 6.42 -6.92 -14.10
C ILE A 326 6.06 -7.42 -15.50
N ASP A 327 5.98 -8.74 -15.66
CA ASP A 327 5.65 -9.37 -16.93
C ASP A 327 4.23 -9.01 -17.41
N GLN A 328 3.26 -8.92 -16.50
CA GLN A 328 1.92 -8.41 -16.83
C GLN A 328 1.92 -6.91 -17.12
N ALA A 329 2.59 -6.09 -16.31
CA ALA A 329 2.75 -4.64 -16.54
C ALA A 329 3.59 -4.28 -17.80
N ARG A 330 4.08 -5.29 -18.54
CA ARG A 330 4.70 -5.18 -19.87
C ARG A 330 3.84 -5.77 -20.99
N LYS A 331 2.83 -6.58 -20.68
CA LYS A 331 1.87 -7.18 -21.63
C LYS A 331 0.55 -6.39 -21.73
N LEU A 332 0.13 -5.76 -20.64
CA LEU A 332 -1.05 -4.89 -20.58
C LEU A 332 -0.91 -3.69 -21.53
N ASP A 333 -1.99 -3.36 -22.21
CA ASP A 333 -2.00 -2.29 -23.21
C ASP A 333 -2.17 -0.91 -22.57
N LYS A 334 -1.74 0.16 -23.26
CA LYS A 334 -1.82 1.54 -22.70
C LYS A 334 -3.25 2.01 -22.38
N ALA A 335 -4.26 1.36 -22.97
CA ALA A 335 -5.67 1.62 -22.71
C ALA A 335 -6.14 1.04 -21.35
N GLU A 336 -5.47 0.02 -20.81
CA GLU A 336 -5.85 -0.70 -19.59
C GLU A 336 -5.40 0.03 -18.31
N ARG A 337 -5.83 1.29 -18.18
CA ARG A 337 -5.39 2.22 -17.14
C ARG A 337 -5.72 1.74 -15.72
N GLU A 338 -6.82 1.04 -15.52
CA GLU A 338 -7.21 0.48 -14.21
C GLU A 338 -6.30 -0.68 -13.76
N PRO A 339 -6.10 -1.77 -14.56
CA PRO A 339 -5.07 -2.78 -14.31
C PRO A 339 -3.67 -2.19 -14.03
N LEU A 340 -3.21 -1.25 -14.87
CA LEU A 340 -1.90 -0.61 -14.70
C LEU A 340 -1.82 0.23 -13.41
N SER A 341 -2.88 0.95 -13.04
CA SER A 341 -2.95 1.70 -11.77
C SER A 341 -2.88 0.77 -10.55
N LYS A 342 -3.59 -0.38 -10.58
CA LYS A 342 -3.46 -1.40 -9.52
C LYS A 342 -2.05 -1.97 -9.45
N CYS A 343 -1.42 -2.31 -10.57
CA CYS A 343 -0.02 -2.72 -10.61
C CYS A 343 0.89 -1.68 -9.92
N ALA A 344 0.80 -0.40 -10.29
CA ALA A 344 1.61 0.66 -9.69
C ALA A 344 1.38 0.80 -8.18
N ALA A 345 0.13 0.69 -7.71
CA ALA A 345 -0.19 0.68 -6.28
C ALA A 345 0.42 -0.52 -5.54
N PHE A 346 0.47 -1.72 -6.15
CA PHE A 346 1.17 -2.88 -5.60
C PHE A 346 2.70 -2.69 -5.59
N PHE A 347 3.31 -2.16 -6.65
CA PHE A 347 4.74 -1.84 -6.66
C PHE A 347 5.11 -0.81 -5.56
N LYS A 348 4.27 0.21 -5.33
CA LYS A 348 4.42 1.17 -4.22
C LYS A 348 4.31 0.51 -2.85
N LYS A 349 3.32 -0.37 -2.62
CA LYS A 349 3.22 -1.18 -1.38
C LYS A 349 4.48 -2.02 -1.14
N LEU A 350 5.00 -2.65 -2.20
CA LEU A 350 6.19 -3.51 -2.19
C LEU A 350 7.52 -2.74 -2.23
N GLN A 351 7.51 -1.40 -2.11
CA GLN A 351 8.70 -0.52 -2.13
C GLN A 351 9.52 -0.57 -3.44
N HIS A 352 8.95 -1.09 -4.52
CA HIS A 352 9.58 -1.21 -5.84
C HIS A 352 9.28 0.02 -6.73
N HIS A 353 9.65 1.19 -6.22
CA HIS A 353 9.26 2.49 -6.78
C HIS A 353 9.66 2.72 -8.23
N GLY A 354 10.82 2.22 -8.67
CA GLY A 354 11.23 2.31 -10.08
C GLY A 354 10.26 1.65 -11.07
N TYR A 355 9.67 0.51 -10.70
CA TYR A 355 8.65 -0.14 -11.54
C TYR A 355 7.29 0.56 -11.48
N ALA A 356 6.96 1.19 -10.35
CA ALA A 356 5.78 2.07 -10.28
C ALA A 356 5.97 3.30 -11.20
N ALA A 357 7.17 3.91 -11.22
CA ALA A 357 7.52 5.01 -12.10
C ALA A 357 7.44 4.62 -13.60
N GLU A 358 8.00 3.46 -14.00
CA GLU A 358 7.82 2.89 -15.36
C GLU A 358 6.33 2.84 -15.76
N ILE A 359 5.44 2.48 -14.83
CA ILE A 359 4.02 2.26 -15.10
C ILE A 359 3.23 3.57 -15.13
N TYR A 360 3.47 4.51 -14.22
CA TYR A 360 2.88 5.85 -14.32
C TYR A 360 3.32 6.56 -15.60
N MET A 361 4.58 6.40 -16.02
CA MET A 361 5.07 6.93 -17.30
C MET A 361 4.42 6.23 -18.51
N LYS A 362 4.20 4.90 -18.48
CA LYS A 362 3.44 4.17 -19.52
C LYS A 362 1.99 4.64 -19.64
N MET A 363 1.33 4.94 -18.52
CA MET A 363 -0.02 5.50 -18.48
C MET A 363 -0.06 7.00 -18.87
N GLY A 364 1.07 7.70 -18.85
CA GLY A 364 1.10 9.15 -18.95
C GLY A 364 0.43 9.85 -17.76
N ASP A 365 0.42 9.23 -16.58
CA ASP A 365 -0.06 9.86 -15.34
C ASP A 365 1.08 10.59 -14.64
N LEU A 366 1.36 11.80 -15.11
CA LEU A 366 2.43 12.64 -14.57
C LEU A 366 2.16 13.09 -13.12
N LYS A 367 0.89 13.21 -12.68
CA LYS A 367 0.60 13.65 -11.31
C LYS A 367 0.92 12.54 -10.31
N SER A 368 0.48 11.31 -10.58
CA SER A 368 0.83 10.16 -9.73
C SER A 368 2.33 9.85 -9.77
N LEU A 369 3.01 10.09 -10.91
CA LEU A 369 4.47 9.98 -11.03
C LEU A 369 5.19 11.00 -10.14
N VAL A 370 4.83 12.28 -10.23
CA VAL A 370 5.42 13.36 -9.39
C VAL A 370 5.23 13.06 -7.91
N LEU A 371 4.02 12.67 -7.48
CA LEU A 371 3.76 12.32 -6.09
C LEU A 371 4.62 11.14 -5.61
N LEU A 372 4.89 10.14 -6.46
CA LEU A 372 5.79 9.03 -6.14
C LEU A 372 7.26 9.47 -5.96
N HIS A 373 7.77 10.37 -6.82
CA HIS A 373 9.13 10.90 -6.66
C HIS A 373 9.24 11.76 -5.39
N VAL A 374 8.22 12.54 -5.05
CA VAL A 374 8.13 13.32 -3.81
C VAL A 374 8.11 12.40 -2.58
N GLU A 375 7.25 11.39 -2.53
CA GLU A 375 7.17 10.42 -1.42
C GLU A 375 8.48 9.63 -1.20
N THR A 376 9.28 9.47 -2.27
CA THR A 376 10.56 8.76 -2.23
C THR A 376 11.77 9.67 -2.14
N ASN A 377 11.58 10.99 -2.05
CA ASN A 377 12.62 12.03 -2.00
C ASN A 377 13.56 12.08 -3.22
N HIS A 378 13.11 11.61 -4.39
CA HIS A 378 13.84 11.72 -5.67
C HIS A 378 13.59 13.11 -6.30
N TRP A 379 14.04 14.14 -5.60
CA TRP A 379 13.76 15.54 -5.96
C TRP A 379 14.29 15.93 -7.34
N ASP A 380 15.46 15.42 -7.75
CA ASP A 380 16.05 15.70 -9.08
C ASP A 380 15.13 15.24 -10.23
N GLU A 381 14.55 14.04 -10.10
CA GLU A 381 13.61 13.48 -11.09
C GLU A 381 12.28 14.26 -11.08
N ALA A 382 11.82 14.70 -9.90
CA ALA A 382 10.64 15.55 -9.78
C ALA A 382 10.86 16.94 -10.43
N PHE A 383 12.03 17.55 -10.27
CA PHE A 383 12.39 18.81 -10.94
C PHE A 383 12.53 18.64 -12.45
N GLU A 384 13.10 17.53 -12.93
CA GLU A 384 13.13 17.20 -14.35
C GLU A 384 11.73 17.10 -14.98
N ILE A 385 10.73 16.59 -14.24
CA ILE A 385 9.33 16.60 -14.71
C ILE A 385 8.75 18.02 -14.64
N LEU A 386 9.11 18.80 -13.62
CA LEU A 386 8.59 20.14 -13.36
C LEU A 386 9.03 21.19 -14.40
N GLU A 387 10.27 21.12 -14.88
CA GLU A 387 10.75 21.96 -15.99
C GLU A 387 9.92 21.74 -17.27
N LYS A 388 9.50 20.50 -17.50
CA LYS A 388 8.68 20.09 -18.64
C LYS A 388 7.19 20.43 -18.42
N HIS A 389 6.73 20.41 -17.17
CA HIS A 389 5.33 20.64 -16.78
C HIS A 389 5.19 21.58 -15.56
N PRO A 390 5.23 22.91 -15.75
CA PRO A 390 5.12 23.91 -14.68
C PRO A 390 3.80 23.92 -13.87
N GLN A 391 2.84 23.06 -14.20
CA GLN A 391 1.55 22.92 -13.52
C GLN A 391 1.65 22.26 -12.14
N PHE A 392 2.75 21.54 -11.86
CA PHE A 392 2.95 20.79 -10.61
C PHE A 392 3.88 21.51 -9.61
N LYS A 393 4.07 22.84 -9.74
CA LYS A 393 5.00 23.61 -8.89
C LYS A 393 4.66 23.48 -7.41
N ASP A 394 3.41 23.73 -7.04
CA ASP A 394 2.91 23.61 -5.68
C ASP A 394 3.06 22.18 -5.14
N ASP A 395 2.69 21.17 -5.96
CA ASP A 395 2.76 19.73 -5.61
C ASP A 395 4.20 19.25 -5.32
N VAL A 396 5.23 19.89 -5.89
CA VAL A 396 6.66 19.56 -5.65
C VAL A 396 7.30 20.46 -4.60
N TYR A 397 7.20 21.78 -4.77
CA TYR A 397 7.95 22.74 -3.96
C TYR A 397 7.43 22.85 -2.52
N VAL A 398 6.14 22.60 -2.24
CA VAL A 398 5.62 22.64 -0.86
C VAL A 398 6.15 21.46 -0.03
N PRO A 399 6.06 20.19 -0.50
CA PRO A 399 6.73 19.07 0.18
C PRO A 399 8.25 19.24 0.27
N TYR A 400 8.90 19.75 -0.78
CA TYR A 400 10.36 20.00 -0.77
C TYR A 400 10.74 21.06 0.29
N ALA A 401 9.96 22.14 0.42
CA ALA A 401 10.18 23.16 1.43
C ALA A 401 9.96 22.62 2.86
N GLN A 402 8.97 21.75 3.06
CA GLN A 402 8.75 21.05 4.33
C GLN A 402 9.94 20.14 4.67
N TRP A 403 10.38 19.31 3.72
CA TRP A 403 11.55 18.45 3.88
C TRP A 403 12.84 19.25 4.18
N LEU A 404 13.05 20.39 3.51
CA LEU A 404 14.17 21.28 3.81
C LEU A 404 14.09 21.89 5.22
N ALA A 405 12.89 22.23 5.70
CA ALA A 405 12.69 22.73 7.07
C ALA A 405 12.89 21.64 8.13
N GLU A 406 12.52 20.38 7.86
CA GLU A 406 12.83 19.22 8.71
C GLU A 406 14.34 18.91 8.78
N ASN A 407 15.12 19.36 7.79
CA ASN A 407 16.58 19.22 7.73
C ASN A 407 17.32 20.53 8.12
N ASP A 408 16.69 21.43 8.89
CA ASP A 408 17.21 22.72 9.35
C ASP A 408 17.66 23.72 8.25
N ARG A 409 17.38 23.45 6.96
CA ARG A 409 17.77 24.28 5.81
C ARG A 409 16.73 25.36 5.51
N PHE A 410 16.38 26.13 6.54
CA PHE A 410 15.24 27.07 6.49
C PHE A 410 15.36 28.17 5.42
N GLU A 411 16.57 28.61 5.07
CA GLU A 411 16.77 29.58 3.98
C GLU A 411 16.46 29.00 2.59
N GLU A 412 16.63 27.69 2.41
CA GLU A 412 16.28 27.00 1.17
C GLU A 412 14.79 26.64 1.17
N ALA A 413 14.24 26.27 2.33
CA ALA A 413 12.80 26.10 2.51
C ALA A 413 12.03 27.39 2.17
N GLN A 414 12.51 28.56 2.62
CA GLN A 414 11.94 29.86 2.27
C GLN A 414 11.94 30.09 0.75
N LYS A 415 13.05 29.78 0.06
CA LYS A 415 13.18 29.92 -1.40
C LYS A 415 12.23 28.97 -2.13
N ALA A 416 12.10 27.73 -1.67
CA ALA A 416 11.15 26.76 -2.21
C ALA A 416 9.67 27.19 -2.00
N PHE A 417 9.29 27.67 -0.81
CA PHE A 417 7.95 28.24 -0.58
C PHE A 417 7.65 29.45 -1.48
N HIS A 418 8.65 30.30 -1.73
CA HIS A 418 8.51 31.42 -2.69
C HIS A 418 8.37 30.90 -4.14
N GLN A 419 9.14 29.89 -4.55
CA GLN A 419 9.02 29.23 -5.87
C GLN A 419 7.69 28.49 -6.07
N ALA A 420 7.03 28.07 -4.98
CA ALA A 420 5.67 27.56 -4.94
C ALA A 420 4.57 28.65 -4.98
N GLY A 421 4.92 29.94 -5.06
CA GLY A 421 3.97 31.05 -4.93
C GLY A 421 3.38 31.23 -3.52
N ARG A 422 3.80 30.43 -2.53
CA ARG A 422 3.29 30.42 -1.14
C ARG A 422 3.97 31.49 -0.28
N GLN A 423 4.00 32.72 -0.78
CA GLN A 423 4.66 33.88 -0.15
C GLN A 423 4.26 34.05 1.31
N GLY A 424 2.97 33.92 1.65
CA GLY A 424 2.46 34.07 3.02
C GLY A 424 2.90 32.97 4.01
N GLU A 425 3.50 31.87 3.53
CA GLU A 425 4.15 30.85 4.38
C GLU A 425 5.66 31.09 4.44
N ALA A 426 6.29 31.50 3.33
CA ALA A 426 7.68 31.95 3.30
C ALA A 426 7.93 33.12 4.28
N VAL A 427 7.02 34.09 4.34
CA VAL A 427 7.04 35.22 5.29
C VAL A 427 6.96 34.72 6.73
N LYS A 428 6.01 33.83 7.07
CA LYS A 428 5.85 33.30 8.43
C LYS A 428 7.07 32.53 8.94
N VAL A 429 7.70 31.73 8.08
CA VAL A 429 8.96 31.06 8.41
C VAL A 429 10.03 32.10 8.74
N LEU A 430 10.14 33.17 7.94
CA LEU A 430 11.14 34.21 8.15
C LEU A 430 10.83 35.14 9.35
N GLU A 431 9.57 35.35 9.70
CA GLU A 431 9.12 36.00 10.94
C GLU A 431 9.48 35.16 12.18
N GLN A 432 9.42 33.83 12.09
CA GLN A 432 9.85 32.94 13.16
C GLN A 432 11.38 32.89 13.27
N LEU A 433 12.10 32.86 12.15
CA LEU A 433 13.57 32.92 12.12
C LEU A 433 14.11 34.25 12.67
N THR A 434 13.52 35.40 12.30
CA THR A 434 13.89 36.71 12.88
C THR A 434 13.66 36.71 14.39
N HIS A 435 12.49 36.26 14.85
CA HIS A 435 12.17 36.23 16.29
C HIS A 435 13.15 35.36 17.07
N ASN A 436 13.41 34.13 16.60
CA ASN A 436 14.33 33.20 17.25
C ASN A 436 15.77 33.73 17.26
N ALA A 437 16.26 34.29 16.14
CA ALA A 437 17.59 34.90 16.07
C ALA A 437 17.74 36.10 17.02
N VAL A 438 16.70 36.91 17.21
CA VAL A 438 16.69 38.02 18.19
C VAL A 438 16.72 37.50 19.64
N VAL A 439 15.96 36.45 19.95
CA VAL A 439 15.94 35.82 21.30
C VAL A 439 17.28 35.16 21.62
N GLU A 440 17.89 34.47 20.65
CA GLU A 440 19.21 33.83 20.78
C GLU A 440 20.39 34.82 20.72
N SER A 441 20.13 36.12 20.55
CA SER A 441 21.14 37.17 20.35
C SER A 441 22.02 37.00 19.10
N ARG A 442 21.55 36.26 18.10
CA ARG A 442 22.17 36.14 16.76
C ARG A 442 21.79 37.33 15.88
N PHE A 443 22.17 38.54 16.31
CA PHE A 443 21.70 39.79 15.69
C PHE A 443 22.19 40.03 14.25
N ASN A 444 23.28 39.39 13.82
CA ASN A 444 23.69 39.41 12.41
C ASN A 444 22.69 38.65 11.52
N ASP A 445 22.30 37.45 11.95
CA ASP A 445 21.32 36.61 11.26
C ASP A 445 19.95 37.29 11.27
N ALA A 446 19.54 37.85 12.42
CA ALA A 446 18.33 38.65 12.53
C ALA A 446 18.33 39.84 11.57
N ALA A 447 19.45 40.56 11.43
CA ALA A 447 19.56 41.68 10.47
C ALA A 447 19.40 41.21 9.02
N TYR A 448 20.03 40.09 8.65
CA TYR A 448 19.88 39.49 7.32
C TYR A 448 18.43 39.03 7.06
N TYR A 449 17.78 38.41 8.05
CA TYR A 449 16.39 37.98 7.95
C TYR A 449 15.39 39.16 7.87
N TYR A 450 15.63 40.25 8.61
CA TYR A 450 14.83 41.49 8.47
C TYR A 450 15.05 42.18 7.12
N TRP A 451 16.27 42.17 6.58
CA TRP A 451 16.52 42.64 5.21
C TRP A 451 15.77 41.79 4.18
N MET A 452 15.77 40.45 4.31
CA MET A 452 14.98 39.58 3.43
C MET A 452 13.46 39.78 3.56
N LEU A 453 12.93 40.05 4.77
CA LEU A 453 11.53 40.47 4.94
C LEU A 453 11.24 41.79 4.22
N SER A 454 12.18 42.74 4.24
CA SER A 454 12.04 44.01 3.53
C SER A 454 11.99 43.81 2.01
N MET A 455 12.85 42.94 1.45
CA MET A 455 12.83 42.60 0.02
C MET A 455 11.52 41.90 -0.37
N GLN A 456 11.04 40.94 0.43
CA GLN A 456 9.74 40.29 0.20
C GLN A 456 8.57 41.29 0.22
N CYS A 457 8.61 42.33 1.05
CA CYS A 457 7.60 43.39 1.03
C CYS A 457 7.60 44.18 -0.28
N LEU A 458 8.76 44.40 -0.90
CA LEU A 458 8.86 45.04 -2.22
C LEU A 458 8.31 44.14 -3.34
N ASP A 459 8.62 42.84 -3.32
CA ASP A 459 8.08 41.88 -4.29
C ASP A 459 6.54 41.81 -4.19
N ILE A 460 5.99 41.69 -2.98
CA ILE A 460 4.54 41.67 -2.74
C ILE A 460 3.88 43.00 -3.17
N ALA A 461 4.53 44.14 -2.92
CA ALA A 461 4.06 45.47 -3.34
C ALA A 461 4.09 45.67 -4.86
N ARG A 462 4.98 44.97 -5.57
CA ARG A 462 5.05 44.96 -7.04
C ARG A 462 3.96 44.09 -7.68
N GLU A 463 3.55 43.02 -7.01
CA GLU A 463 2.46 42.15 -7.47
C GLU A 463 1.07 42.65 -7.09
N ASN A 464 0.92 43.39 -5.98
CA ASN A 464 -0.37 43.78 -5.41
C ASN A 464 -0.47 45.29 -5.14
N GLU A 465 -0.87 46.07 -6.16
CA GLU A 465 -1.09 47.52 -6.05
C GLU A 465 -2.00 47.90 -4.86
N GLU A 466 -3.05 47.13 -4.56
CA GLU A 466 -3.98 47.40 -3.45
C GLU A 466 -3.35 47.41 -2.05
N LYS A 467 -2.17 46.79 -1.88
CA LYS A 467 -1.46 46.68 -0.58
C LYS A 467 -0.12 47.41 -0.58
N LYS A 468 0.18 48.12 -1.66
CA LYS A 468 1.47 48.75 -1.95
C LYS A 468 1.93 49.67 -0.83
N ASP A 469 1.08 50.60 -0.38
CA ASP A 469 1.43 51.56 0.68
C ASP A 469 1.69 50.87 2.05
N GLU A 470 0.87 49.88 2.41
CA GLU A 470 1.04 49.11 3.65
C GLU A 470 2.35 48.29 3.63
N MET A 471 2.71 47.73 2.47
CA MET A 471 3.94 46.97 2.28
C MET A 471 5.17 47.87 2.16
N LEU A 472 5.06 49.07 1.60
CA LEU A 472 6.12 50.08 1.61
C LEU A 472 6.39 50.61 3.03
N GLU A 473 5.35 50.83 3.84
CA GLU A 473 5.51 51.12 5.27
C GLU A 473 6.24 49.98 6.00
N LYS A 474 5.90 48.71 5.73
CA LYS A 474 6.59 47.54 6.31
C LYS A 474 8.03 47.41 5.82
N PHE A 475 8.29 47.64 4.54
CA PHE A 475 9.64 47.70 3.96
C PHE A 475 10.53 48.68 4.73
N HIS A 476 10.09 49.94 4.91
CA HIS A 476 10.87 50.93 5.65
C HIS A 476 11.08 50.54 7.13
N LYS A 477 10.07 49.94 7.78
CA LYS A 477 10.18 49.45 9.17
C LYS A 477 11.18 48.29 9.29
N PHE A 478 11.12 47.30 8.40
CA PHE A 478 12.03 46.15 8.41
C PHE A 478 13.46 46.53 7.99
N GLN A 479 13.63 47.40 7.00
CA GLN A 479 14.94 47.94 6.60
C GLN A 479 15.61 48.68 7.77
N HIS A 480 14.87 49.53 8.49
CA HIS A 480 15.40 50.20 9.67
C HIS A 480 15.76 49.20 10.79
N LEU A 481 14.94 48.19 11.04
CA LEU A 481 15.26 47.13 12.01
C LEU A 481 16.53 46.36 11.62
N ALA A 482 16.70 46.00 10.34
CA ALA A 482 17.89 45.33 9.83
C ALA A 482 19.17 46.14 10.12
N GLU A 483 19.15 47.44 9.85
CA GLU A 483 20.24 48.36 10.18
C GLU A 483 20.53 48.41 11.69
N LEU A 484 19.49 48.52 12.54
CA LEU A 484 19.65 48.55 13.99
C LEU A 484 20.28 47.26 14.54
N TYR A 485 19.84 46.08 14.08
CA TYR A 485 20.40 44.80 14.52
C TYR A 485 21.83 44.55 14.00
N HIS A 486 22.13 44.93 12.75
CA HIS A 486 23.48 44.84 12.20
C HIS A 486 24.48 45.69 13.00
N VAL A 487 24.10 46.94 13.28
CA VAL A 487 24.92 47.86 14.08
C VAL A 487 25.05 47.37 15.53
N TYR A 488 23.96 46.87 16.14
CA TYR A 488 23.99 46.32 17.51
C TYR A 488 24.87 45.07 17.63
N HIS A 489 24.92 44.21 16.61
CA HIS A 489 25.82 43.05 16.59
C HIS A 489 27.29 43.45 16.81
N SER A 490 27.76 44.51 16.14
CA SER A 490 29.14 45.01 16.31
C SER A 490 29.43 45.51 17.73
N ILE A 491 28.44 46.13 18.38
CA ILE A 491 28.51 46.64 19.77
C ILE A 491 28.52 45.49 20.78
N GLN A 492 27.64 44.50 20.61
CA GLN A 492 27.64 43.32 21.48
C GLN A 492 28.97 42.57 21.34
N ARG A 493 29.42 42.34 20.11
CA ARG A 493 30.67 41.65 19.83
C ARG A 493 31.87 42.32 20.51
N TYR A 494 32.00 43.65 20.43
CA TYR A 494 33.03 44.39 21.18
C TYR A 494 32.86 44.34 22.72
N THR A 495 31.66 44.02 23.22
CA THR A 495 31.40 43.95 24.66
C THR A 495 31.65 42.57 25.26
N ASP A 496 31.46 41.50 24.48
CA ASP A 496 31.64 40.11 24.91
C ASP A 496 32.96 39.48 24.40
N GLU A 497 33.53 39.93 23.26
CA GLU A 497 34.89 39.54 22.81
C GLU A 497 35.97 40.56 23.26
N PRO A 498 37.15 40.12 23.73
CA PRO A 498 38.22 41.03 24.20
C PRO A 498 39.02 41.72 23.09
N PHE A 499 38.78 41.38 21.82
CA PHE A 499 39.44 41.96 20.64
C PHE A 499 38.40 42.25 19.55
N SER A 500 38.55 43.34 18.80
CA SER A 500 37.65 43.71 17.71
C SER A 500 38.43 44.16 16.48
N SER A 501 37.82 43.97 15.30
CA SER A 501 38.32 44.39 13.99
C SER A 501 37.98 45.85 13.65
N HIS A 502 37.08 46.49 14.36
CA HIS A 502 36.62 47.87 14.08
C HIS A 502 37.49 48.90 14.81
N LEU A 503 37.71 50.06 14.18
CA LEU A 503 38.43 51.17 14.81
C LEU A 503 37.61 51.74 16.00
N PRO A 504 38.28 52.28 17.04
CA PRO A 504 37.60 52.93 18.17
C PRO A 504 36.63 54.05 17.75
N GLU A 505 36.99 54.82 16.72
CA GLU A 505 36.16 55.88 16.14
C GLU A 505 34.90 55.32 15.47
N THR A 506 35.04 54.25 14.68
CA THR A 506 33.91 53.54 14.08
C THR A 506 32.94 53.03 15.13
N LEU A 507 33.44 52.40 16.20
CA LEU A 507 32.61 51.89 17.30
C LEU A 507 31.96 53.03 18.12
N PHE A 508 32.62 54.18 18.25
CA PHE A 508 32.06 55.39 18.89
C PHE A 508 30.90 55.97 18.05
N ASN A 509 31.10 56.10 16.74
CA ASN A 509 30.10 56.56 15.79
C ASN A 509 28.89 55.62 15.71
N ILE A 510 29.14 54.31 15.62
CA ILE A 510 28.14 53.23 15.75
C ILE A 510 27.32 53.38 17.03
N SER A 511 27.99 53.56 18.18
CA SER A 511 27.32 53.71 19.48
C SER A 511 26.45 54.98 19.52
N ARG A 512 26.91 56.10 18.93
CA ARG A 512 26.17 57.36 18.80
C ARG A 512 24.94 57.23 17.91
N PHE A 513 25.09 56.68 16.70
CA PHE A 513 23.99 56.43 15.76
C PHE A 513 22.88 55.59 16.40
N LEU A 514 23.27 54.51 17.08
CA LEU A 514 22.33 53.59 17.70
C LEU A 514 21.62 54.21 18.91
N LEU A 515 22.33 54.96 19.76
CA LEU A 515 21.72 55.69 20.88
C LEU A 515 20.71 56.76 20.41
N HIS A 516 20.97 57.44 19.29
CA HIS A 516 20.02 58.39 18.71
C HIS A 516 18.74 57.72 18.18
N ASN A 517 18.83 56.58 17.49
CA ASN A 517 17.64 55.87 17.01
C ASN A 517 16.83 55.28 18.17
N LEU A 518 17.53 54.73 19.18
CA LEU A 518 16.92 54.20 20.40
C LEU A 518 16.31 55.27 21.32
N THR A 519 16.28 56.56 20.94
CA THR A 519 15.60 57.61 21.74
C THR A 519 14.09 57.40 21.81
N LYS A 520 13.46 56.96 20.71
CA LYS A 520 12.01 56.78 20.59
C LYS A 520 11.60 55.38 21.06
N ASP A 521 11.94 54.37 20.25
CA ASP A 521 11.56 52.98 20.46
C ASP A 521 12.78 52.11 20.77
N VAL A 522 12.55 50.92 21.32
CA VAL A 522 13.60 49.93 21.62
C VAL A 522 13.18 48.58 21.03
N PRO A 523 13.83 48.12 19.94
CA PRO A 523 13.57 46.81 19.38
C PRO A 523 13.86 45.68 20.37
N LEU A 524 13.20 44.54 20.17
CA LEU A 524 13.37 43.34 21.00
C LEU A 524 14.85 42.90 21.04
N GLY A 525 15.33 42.43 22.18
CA GLY A 525 16.73 42.01 22.37
C GLY A 525 17.78 43.14 22.43
N ILE A 526 17.51 44.33 21.89
CA ILE A 526 18.44 45.48 21.94
C ILE A 526 18.39 46.13 23.33
N SER A 527 19.50 46.13 24.05
CA SER A 527 19.63 46.78 25.35
C SER A 527 20.52 48.02 25.28
N LYS A 528 19.93 49.17 25.65
CA LYS A 528 20.60 50.49 25.76
C LYS A 528 21.88 50.47 26.62
N VAL A 529 22.01 49.52 27.54
CA VAL A 529 23.20 49.39 28.40
C VAL A 529 24.45 49.06 27.60
N TYR A 530 24.35 48.29 26.50
CA TYR A 530 25.53 47.94 25.69
C TYR A 530 26.08 49.15 24.91
N PRO A 531 25.30 49.90 24.10
CA PRO A 531 25.80 51.10 23.40
C PRO A 531 26.30 52.21 24.35
N PHE A 532 25.65 52.41 25.50
CA PHE A 532 26.19 53.32 26.52
C PHE A 532 27.51 52.79 27.10
N LYS A 533 27.62 51.48 27.39
CA LYS A 533 28.87 50.88 27.91
C LYS A 533 30.00 50.88 26.89
N THR A 534 29.76 50.67 25.60
CA THR A 534 30.81 50.74 24.57
C THR A 534 31.31 52.17 24.39
N LEU A 535 30.40 53.14 24.30
CA LEU A 535 30.74 54.57 24.28
C LEU A 535 31.55 54.99 25.53
N LEU A 536 31.23 54.43 26.71
CA LEU A 536 31.97 54.65 27.95
C LEU A 536 33.27 53.84 28.10
N LEU A 537 33.41 52.70 27.43
CA LEU A 537 34.70 51.98 27.35
C LEU A 537 35.67 52.73 26.43
N LEU A 538 35.19 53.26 25.31
CA LEU A 538 35.97 54.05 24.36
C LEU A 538 36.41 55.40 24.95
N TYR A 539 35.58 56.01 25.81
CA TYR A 539 35.95 57.15 26.67
C TYR A 539 37.24 56.89 27.48
N SER A 540 37.46 55.67 27.96
CA SER A 540 38.52 55.39 28.95
C SER A 540 39.96 55.42 28.42
N LYS A 541 40.17 55.40 27.09
CA LYS A 541 41.50 55.14 26.50
C LYS A 541 41.98 56.05 25.37
N ALA A 542 41.14 56.89 24.74
CA ALA A 542 41.57 57.66 23.57
C ALA A 542 40.94 59.06 23.38
N LEU A 543 39.61 59.16 23.28
CA LEU A 543 38.99 60.22 22.45
C LEU A 543 38.68 61.58 23.12
N GLY A 544 38.73 61.70 24.46
CA GLY A 544 38.66 63.01 25.15
C GLY A 544 37.28 63.66 25.37
N ALA A 545 36.17 62.98 25.08
CA ALA A 545 34.81 63.50 25.31
C ALA A 545 34.32 63.34 26.78
N TYR A 546 34.72 64.26 27.68
CA TYR A 546 34.45 64.14 29.11
C TYR A 546 33.03 64.54 29.54
N LYS A 547 32.40 65.51 28.86
CA LYS A 547 31.05 66.00 29.17
C LYS A 547 30.00 65.01 28.67
N LEU A 548 30.21 64.44 27.48
CA LEU A 548 29.43 63.31 26.97
C LEU A 548 29.45 62.11 27.95
N ALA A 549 30.63 61.73 28.45
CA ALA A 549 30.78 60.59 29.34
C ALA A 549 29.98 60.74 30.64
N ARG A 550 29.96 61.93 31.26
CA ARG A 550 29.16 62.18 32.48
C ARG A 550 27.66 62.00 32.22
N HIS A 551 27.15 62.58 31.13
CA HIS A 551 25.75 62.40 30.74
C HIS A 551 25.42 60.92 30.46
N ALA A 552 26.33 60.16 29.84
CA ALA A 552 26.14 58.72 29.65
C ALA A 552 26.13 57.92 30.96
N TYR A 553 26.97 58.25 31.95
CA TYR A 553 26.89 57.65 33.30
C TYR A 553 25.59 57.98 34.03
N GLU A 554 25.12 59.23 33.95
CA GLU A 554 23.83 59.67 34.52
C GLU A 554 22.65 58.92 33.89
N LYS A 555 22.66 58.72 32.56
CA LYS A 555 21.63 57.91 31.87
C LYS A 555 21.72 56.42 32.22
N LEU A 556 22.92 55.85 32.40
CA LEU A 556 23.07 54.46 32.83
C LEU A 556 22.53 54.19 34.24
N GLN A 557 22.57 55.16 35.16
CA GLN A 557 21.97 55.02 36.50
C GLN A 557 20.43 54.84 36.44
N GLY A 558 19.79 55.29 35.36
CA GLY A 558 18.37 55.04 35.07
C GLY A 558 18.07 53.68 34.41
N HIS A 559 19.06 52.78 34.28
CA HIS A 559 18.93 51.49 33.60
C HIS A 559 19.41 50.32 34.47
N ARG A 560 18.88 49.12 34.23
CA ARG A 560 19.30 47.90 34.94
C ARG A 560 20.65 47.41 34.39
N ILE A 561 21.72 47.80 35.05
CA ILE A 561 23.09 47.38 34.75
C ILE A 561 23.30 45.91 35.17
N PRO A 562 23.85 45.03 34.30
CA PRO A 562 24.27 43.69 34.70
C PRO A 562 25.42 43.74 35.72
N ALA A 563 25.35 42.94 36.80
CA ALA A 563 26.35 42.94 37.87
C ALA A 563 27.79 42.80 37.37
N ARG A 564 28.02 42.02 36.30
CA ARG A 564 29.33 41.86 35.62
C ARG A 564 29.99 43.16 35.16
N PHE A 565 29.26 44.27 35.10
CA PHE A 565 29.75 45.58 34.66
C PHE A 565 29.66 46.68 35.73
N GLN A 566 29.08 46.41 36.91
CA GLN A 566 28.76 47.44 37.89
C GLN A 566 30.03 48.12 38.44
N GLU A 567 30.98 47.36 38.98
CA GLU A 567 32.25 47.88 39.52
C GLU A 567 33.02 48.73 38.49
N SER A 568 33.09 48.26 37.25
CA SER A 568 33.78 48.96 36.16
C SER A 568 33.10 50.28 35.78
N LEU A 569 31.77 50.36 35.87
CA LEU A 569 31.01 51.58 35.60
C LEU A 569 31.05 52.57 36.77
N GLU A 570 31.08 52.09 38.01
CA GLU A 570 31.24 52.92 39.22
C GLU A 570 32.64 53.55 39.27
N LEU A 571 33.70 52.76 39.08
CA LEU A 571 35.08 53.26 38.94
C LEU A 571 35.23 54.24 37.77
N GLY A 572 34.59 53.95 36.64
CA GLY A 572 34.55 54.84 35.49
C GLY A 572 33.84 56.17 35.77
N SER A 573 32.72 56.15 36.49
CA SER A 573 31.98 57.35 36.88
C SER A 573 32.77 58.24 37.84
N LEU A 574 33.49 57.65 38.80
CA LEU A 574 34.43 58.37 39.67
C LEU A 574 35.57 59.00 38.86
N THR A 575 36.11 58.27 37.88
CA THR A 575 37.18 58.76 36.99
C THR A 575 36.70 59.88 36.07
N ALA A 576 35.44 59.85 35.62
CA ALA A 576 34.85 60.93 34.83
C ALA A 576 34.66 62.22 35.62
N ARG A 577 34.53 62.16 36.96
CA ARG A 577 34.41 63.33 37.83
C ARG A 577 35.74 64.06 38.06
N SER A 578 36.89 63.40 37.94
CA SER A 578 38.23 64.01 38.13
C SER A 578 38.81 64.68 36.87
N LYS A 579 38.07 64.70 35.77
CA LYS A 579 38.46 65.31 34.48
C LYS A 579 37.76 66.66 34.23
N PRO A 580 38.20 67.47 33.24
CA PRO A 580 37.50 68.69 32.83
C PRO A 580 36.05 68.43 32.35
N PHE A 581 35.24 69.49 32.25
CA PHE A 581 33.87 69.42 31.73
C PHE A 581 33.73 70.03 30.32
N HIS A 582 34.58 69.56 29.41
CA HIS A 582 34.47 69.84 27.98
C HIS A 582 34.62 68.53 27.19
N ASP A 583 34.19 68.54 25.93
CA ASP A 583 34.50 67.49 24.97
C ASP A 583 35.64 67.98 24.04
N SER A 584 36.16 67.10 23.19
CA SER A 584 37.11 67.44 22.12
C SER A 584 36.37 67.97 20.89
N GLU A 585 36.84 69.09 20.32
CA GLU A 585 36.13 69.79 19.23
C GLU A 585 36.09 68.97 17.93
N GLU A 586 37.13 68.19 17.66
CA GLU A 586 37.27 67.30 16.50
C GLU A 586 36.15 66.24 16.39
N LEU A 587 35.50 65.87 17.50
CA LEU A 587 34.42 64.87 17.50
C LEU A 587 33.03 65.47 17.19
N VAL A 588 32.89 66.79 17.22
CA VAL A 588 31.59 67.46 17.27
C VAL A 588 30.95 67.52 15.87
N PRO A 589 29.81 66.85 15.60
CA PRO A 589 29.24 66.77 14.27
C PRO A 589 28.70 68.12 13.78
N MET A 590 29.41 68.72 12.83
CA MET A 590 28.95 69.88 12.06
C MET A 590 27.80 69.46 11.14
N CYS A 591 26.75 70.29 11.03
CA CYS A 591 25.72 70.09 10.01
C CYS A 591 26.10 70.82 8.71
N TYR A 592 26.42 70.06 7.67
CA TYR A 592 26.81 70.56 6.35
C TYR A 592 25.79 71.49 5.65
N ARG A 593 24.52 71.53 6.10
CA ARG A 593 23.49 72.44 5.59
C ARG A 593 23.46 73.82 6.25
N CYS A 594 23.98 73.97 7.48
CA CYS A 594 23.86 75.21 8.26
C CYS A 594 25.10 75.56 9.09
N SER A 595 26.23 74.87 8.85
CA SER A 595 27.52 74.98 9.55
C SER A 595 27.45 74.98 11.08
N THR A 596 26.33 74.52 11.66
CA THR A 596 26.09 74.53 13.09
C THR A 596 26.64 73.24 13.69
N ASN A 597 27.49 73.36 14.70
CA ASN A 597 28.01 72.24 15.48
C ASN A 597 26.92 71.66 16.40
N ASN A 598 26.67 70.35 16.32
CA ASN A 598 25.61 69.67 17.06
C ASN A 598 26.21 68.88 18.23
N PRO A 599 25.53 68.77 19.38
CA PRO A 599 26.02 67.99 20.51
C PRO A 599 26.12 66.50 20.16
N LEU A 600 27.06 65.82 20.79
CA LEU A 600 27.37 64.39 20.54
C LEU A 600 26.20 63.44 20.86
N LEU A 601 25.26 63.87 21.71
CA LEU A 601 23.94 63.25 21.89
C LEU A 601 22.84 64.30 21.74
N ASN A 602 21.87 64.03 20.86
CA ASN A 602 20.67 64.84 20.63
C ASN A 602 19.40 64.06 21.04
N ASN A 603 18.54 64.68 21.85
CA ASN A 603 17.24 64.11 22.23
C ASN A 603 16.23 64.04 21.06
N GLN A 604 16.47 64.77 19.96
CA GLN A 604 15.64 64.74 18.75
C GLN A 604 16.03 63.59 17.78
N GLY A 605 17.07 62.81 18.11
CA GLY A 605 17.60 61.72 17.28
C GLY A 605 18.64 62.19 16.25
N ASN A 606 18.77 61.45 15.15
CA ASN A 606 19.78 61.65 14.09
C ASN A 606 19.46 62.84 13.15
N VAL A 607 19.14 64.00 13.72
CA VAL A 607 18.87 65.27 13.01
C VAL A 607 19.69 66.42 13.59
N CYS A 608 19.96 67.44 12.77
CA CYS A 608 20.52 68.71 13.24
C CYS A 608 19.52 69.47 14.12
N ILE A 609 19.98 70.02 15.25
CA ILE A 609 19.12 70.78 16.19
C ILE A 609 18.58 72.07 15.56
N ASN A 610 19.36 72.70 14.68
CA ASN A 610 19.04 73.99 14.06
C ASN A 610 18.11 73.81 12.85
N CYS A 611 18.60 73.19 11.77
CA CYS A 611 17.86 73.07 10.50
C CYS A 611 17.04 71.78 10.35
N ARG A 612 17.04 70.87 11.34
CA ARG A 612 16.35 69.55 11.31
C ARG A 612 16.73 68.59 10.18
N GLN A 613 17.76 68.92 9.38
CA GLN A 613 18.30 68.01 8.36
C GLN A 613 18.69 66.66 9.00
N PRO A 614 18.24 65.52 8.45
CA PRO A 614 18.71 64.21 8.89
C PRO A 614 20.19 64.02 8.55
N PHE A 615 20.93 63.38 9.45
CA PHE A 615 22.31 62.98 9.19
C PHE A 615 22.32 61.68 8.38
N ILE A 616 23.00 61.70 7.23
CA ILE A 616 23.28 60.50 6.44
C ILE A 616 24.62 59.93 6.89
N PHE A 617 24.69 58.62 7.10
CA PHE A 617 25.86 57.95 7.68
C PHE A 617 26.55 57.02 6.69
N SER A 618 27.88 56.95 6.77
CA SER A 618 28.68 55.94 6.08
C SER A 618 28.39 54.55 6.65
N ALA A 619 28.03 53.58 5.81
CA ALA A 619 27.74 52.21 6.25
C ALA A 619 28.99 51.45 6.78
N SER A 620 30.21 51.95 6.53
CA SER A 620 31.46 51.33 6.99
C SER A 620 32.06 51.99 8.23
N SER A 621 31.97 53.32 8.35
CA SER A 621 32.57 54.10 9.45
C SER A 621 31.57 54.75 10.40
N TYR A 622 30.29 54.81 10.02
CA TYR A 622 29.20 55.55 10.69
C TYR A 622 29.51 57.03 10.97
N GLU A 623 30.42 57.59 10.18
CA GLU A 623 30.65 59.04 10.11
C GLU A 623 29.50 59.73 9.38
N VAL A 624 29.25 61.00 9.71
CA VAL A 624 28.24 61.81 9.01
C VAL A 624 28.82 62.21 7.66
N LEU A 625 28.17 61.83 6.56
CA LEU A 625 28.61 62.18 5.22
C LEU A 625 28.29 63.66 4.91
N PRO A 626 29.12 64.34 4.08
CA PRO A 626 28.93 65.73 3.66
C PRO A 626 27.81 65.88 2.60
N LEU A 627 26.67 65.23 2.82
CA LEU A 627 25.54 65.20 1.92
C LEU A 627 24.42 66.14 2.42
N VAL A 628 23.97 67.01 1.53
CA VAL A 628 22.85 67.94 1.79
C VAL A 628 21.76 67.65 0.77
N GLN A 629 20.55 67.36 1.25
CA GLN A 629 19.38 67.24 0.36
C GLN A 629 18.99 68.63 -0.14
N PHE A 630 18.98 68.78 -1.46
CA PHE A 630 18.33 69.86 -2.19
C PHE A 630 17.06 69.32 -2.85
N TYR A 631 16.24 70.22 -3.39
CA TYR A 631 15.07 69.90 -4.21
C TYR A 631 15.24 70.57 -5.57
N LEU A 632 14.75 69.93 -6.62
CA LEU A 632 14.71 70.52 -7.96
C LEU A 632 13.61 71.58 -8.03
N GLU A 633 13.79 72.55 -8.91
CA GLU A 633 12.77 73.56 -9.23
C GLU A 633 11.76 72.98 -10.24
N GLU A 634 10.50 73.41 -10.17
CA GLU A 634 9.41 72.83 -10.98
C GLU A 634 9.65 73.04 -12.48
N GLY A 635 10.09 71.97 -13.17
CA GLY A 635 10.41 71.98 -14.59
C GLY A 635 11.78 71.36 -14.95
N ILE A 636 12.63 71.06 -13.98
CA ILE A 636 13.91 70.35 -14.19
C ILE A 636 13.71 68.85 -13.95
N SER A 637 14.07 68.00 -14.92
CA SER A 637 14.09 66.54 -14.72
C SER A 637 15.35 66.05 -14.00
N ASP A 638 15.31 64.85 -13.40
CA ASP A 638 16.47 64.26 -12.71
C ASP A 638 17.71 64.11 -13.64
N GLU A 639 17.49 63.82 -14.92
CA GLU A 639 18.56 63.70 -15.92
C GLU A 639 19.20 65.07 -16.24
N GLU A 640 18.39 66.11 -16.40
CA GLU A 640 18.86 67.49 -16.59
C GLU A 640 19.54 68.02 -15.32
N ALA A 641 19.05 67.66 -14.14
CA ALA A 641 19.65 68.04 -12.87
C ALA A 641 21.07 67.49 -12.69
N VAL A 642 21.30 66.20 -13.02
CA VAL A 642 22.64 65.62 -13.01
C VAL A 642 23.55 66.33 -14.01
N ALA A 643 23.06 66.56 -15.24
CA ALA A 643 23.82 67.29 -16.27
C ALA A 643 24.15 68.74 -15.86
N LEU A 644 23.29 69.41 -15.08
CA LEU A 644 23.54 70.75 -14.52
C LEU A 644 24.52 70.76 -13.34
N ILE A 645 24.67 69.64 -12.62
CA ILE A 645 25.61 69.48 -11.50
C ILE A 645 27.03 69.13 -12.00
N ASP A 646 27.13 68.33 -13.06
CA ASP A 646 28.41 67.96 -13.70
C ASP A 646 29.05 69.11 -14.51
N LEU A 647 28.32 70.21 -14.73
CA LEU A 647 28.84 71.43 -15.36
C LEU A 647 29.57 72.32 -14.33
N GLU A 648 30.90 72.40 -14.43
CA GLU A 648 31.70 73.30 -13.57
C GLU A 648 31.20 74.75 -13.62
N ALA A 649 30.75 75.27 -12.48
CA ALA A 649 30.28 76.64 -12.36
C ALA A 649 31.42 77.64 -12.68
N PRO A 650 31.27 78.52 -13.69
CA PRO A 650 32.36 79.40 -14.11
C PRO A 650 32.69 80.42 -13.01
N ARG A 651 33.98 80.47 -12.63
CA ARG A 651 34.50 81.50 -11.72
C ARG A 651 34.26 82.89 -12.30
N ALA A 652 33.28 83.61 -11.74
CA ALA A 652 33.04 85.01 -12.11
C ALA A 652 34.23 85.88 -11.67
N GLU A 653 35.00 86.41 -12.63
CA GLU A 653 36.08 87.36 -12.37
C GLU A 653 35.54 88.69 -11.80
N LYS A 654 35.46 88.80 -10.47
CA LYS A 654 35.35 90.09 -9.80
C LYS A 654 36.76 90.64 -9.53
N LYS A 655 37.11 91.69 -10.27
CA LYS A 655 38.33 92.49 -10.04
C LYS A 655 38.12 93.38 -8.81
N GLY A 656 39.10 93.39 -7.90
CA GLY A 656 39.01 94.09 -6.62
C GLY A 656 38.39 93.20 -5.53
N ASP A 657 38.97 93.02 -4.34
CA ASP A 657 40.19 93.64 -3.81
C ASP A 657 41.02 92.68 -2.95
N LYS A 658 42.27 93.05 -2.61
CA LYS A 658 43.20 92.17 -1.88
C LYS A 658 42.80 92.00 -0.41
N TRP A 659 42.70 90.74 0.01
CA TRP A 659 43.14 90.33 1.34
C TRP A 659 44.22 89.25 1.20
N LEU A 660 45.33 89.46 1.91
CA LEU A 660 46.48 88.56 1.92
C LEU A 660 46.33 87.61 3.11
N GLU A 661 46.08 86.33 2.85
CA GLU A 661 46.45 85.32 3.83
C GLU A 661 47.98 85.19 3.81
N MET A 662 48.61 85.56 4.93
CA MET A 662 50.03 85.36 5.13
C MET A 662 50.28 83.89 5.46
N ASN A 663 51.03 83.20 4.61
CA ASN A 663 51.67 81.96 5.01
C ASN A 663 52.55 82.22 6.24
N ASN A 664 52.41 81.38 7.25
CA ASN A 664 53.55 80.85 7.97
C ASN A 664 53.20 79.45 8.47
N ASP A 665 54.05 78.49 8.13
CA ASP A 665 53.91 77.09 8.51
C ASP A 665 53.95 76.89 10.03
N GLU A 666 53.31 75.81 10.53
CA GLU A 666 54.12 74.66 10.94
C GLU A 666 53.30 73.35 11.08
N ASN A 667 53.91 72.25 10.63
CA ASN A 667 53.61 70.87 11.03
C ASN A 667 52.18 70.30 10.84
N LYS A 668 51.88 69.84 9.61
CA LYS A 668 51.94 68.39 9.27
C LYS A 668 51.55 68.11 7.82
N SER A 669 52.40 67.39 7.08
CA SER A 669 52.13 66.93 5.71
C SER A 669 51.61 65.49 5.67
N SER A 670 50.36 65.31 5.23
CA SER A 670 49.83 64.02 4.78
C SER A 670 50.30 63.74 3.35
N ALA A 671 51.09 62.68 3.15
CA ALA A 671 51.71 62.40 1.85
C ALA A 671 50.79 61.60 0.90
N GLU A 672 50.56 62.14 -0.30
CA GLU A 672 49.91 61.42 -1.40
C GLU A 672 50.81 60.30 -1.98
N PRO A 673 50.22 59.20 -2.48
CA PRO A 673 50.98 58.11 -3.10
C PRO A 673 51.43 58.47 -4.52
N LYS A 674 52.75 58.59 -4.72
CA LYS A 674 53.35 58.83 -6.06
C LYS A 674 53.14 57.62 -6.98
N VAL A 675 52.75 57.88 -8.23
CA VAL A 675 52.59 56.87 -9.28
C VAL A 675 53.92 56.14 -9.56
N SER A 676 53.92 54.81 -9.56
CA SER A 676 55.12 53.99 -9.73
C SER A 676 55.55 53.89 -11.20
N ALA A 677 56.80 54.27 -11.50
CA ALA A 677 57.36 54.31 -12.86
C ALA A 677 57.77 52.93 -13.45
N HIS A 678 56.99 51.87 -13.20
CA HIS A 678 57.19 50.54 -13.79
C HIS A 678 55.85 49.79 -13.97
N PRO A 679 55.68 48.94 -15.00
CA PRO A 679 54.45 48.17 -15.20
C PRO A 679 54.13 47.18 -14.05
N PRO A 680 52.90 46.64 -13.99
CA PRO A 680 52.54 45.56 -13.07
C PRO A 680 53.49 44.35 -13.17
N THR A 681 53.79 43.71 -12.04
CA THR A 681 54.75 42.59 -12.00
C THR A 681 54.33 41.37 -12.82
N LEU A 682 53.04 41.19 -13.12
CA LEU A 682 52.58 40.13 -14.02
C LEU A 682 52.93 40.44 -15.49
N GLU A 683 52.84 41.70 -15.92
CA GLU A 683 53.19 42.11 -17.28
C GLU A 683 54.70 41.96 -17.52
N MET A 684 55.53 42.43 -16.59
CA MET A 684 56.99 42.23 -16.61
C MET A 684 57.38 40.74 -16.67
N VAL A 685 56.60 39.85 -16.04
CA VAL A 685 56.76 38.39 -16.15
C VAL A 685 56.35 37.87 -17.54
N THR A 686 55.25 38.36 -18.12
CA THR A 686 54.87 37.95 -19.49
C THR A 686 55.87 38.42 -20.53
N GLU A 687 56.50 39.58 -20.34
CA GLU A 687 57.51 40.12 -21.24
C GLU A 687 58.81 39.30 -21.15
N ALA A 688 59.29 39.01 -19.93
CA ALA A 688 60.40 38.10 -19.68
C ALA A 688 60.21 36.72 -20.32
N LEU A 689 58.96 36.23 -20.40
CA LEU A 689 58.62 34.97 -21.04
C LEU A 689 58.46 35.06 -22.58
N LYS A 690 58.35 36.25 -23.16
CA LYS A 690 58.45 36.46 -24.62
C LYS A 690 59.90 36.48 -25.07
N GLU A 691 60.74 37.27 -24.41
CA GLU A 691 62.14 37.47 -24.82
C GLU A 691 63.07 36.30 -24.46
N LEU A 692 62.79 35.58 -23.37
CA LEU A 692 63.56 34.40 -22.96
C LEU A 692 62.93 33.06 -23.39
N ASP A 693 62.12 32.97 -24.46
CA ASP A 693 61.44 31.71 -24.77
C ASP A 693 62.44 30.58 -25.08
N THR A 694 62.42 29.56 -24.22
CA THR A 694 63.23 28.37 -24.35
C THR A 694 62.35 27.16 -24.57
N ARG A 695 62.78 26.22 -25.43
CA ARG A 695 62.02 24.99 -25.75
C ARG A 695 61.61 24.18 -24.50
N LYS A 696 62.36 24.28 -23.40
CA LYS A 696 62.11 23.62 -22.10
C LYS A 696 61.39 24.50 -21.05
N GLY A 697 61.06 25.75 -21.36
CA GLY A 697 60.43 26.71 -20.44
C GLY A 697 61.43 27.42 -19.51
N THR A 698 61.11 28.65 -19.16
CA THR A 698 62.04 29.58 -18.49
C THR A 698 61.89 29.50 -16.97
N SER A 699 63.00 29.55 -16.23
CA SER A 699 63.03 29.33 -14.79
C SER A 699 62.85 30.63 -13.99
N VAL A 700 62.29 30.54 -12.78
CA VAL A 700 62.07 31.70 -11.89
C VAL A 700 63.33 32.55 -11.66
N PRO A 701 64.55 31.99 -11.50
CA PRO A 701 65.78 32.79 -11.41
C PRO A 701 66.06 33.61 -12.68
N ALA A 702 65.85 33.04 -13.88
CA ALA A 702 66.09 33.75 -15.13
C ALA A 702 65.08 34.90 -15.34
N ILE A 703 63.81 34.68 -15.01
CA ILE A 703 62.76 35.72 -15.01
C ILE A 703 63.14 36.85 -14.04
N ARG A 704 63.62 36.52 -12.83
CA ARG A 704 64.04 37.53 -11.84
C ARG A 704 65.24 38.34 -12.32
N SER A 705 66.27 37.69 -12.88
CA SER A 705 67.45 38.39 -13.40
C SER A 705 67.11 39.31 -14.57
N TYR A 706 66.20 38.89 -15.46
CA TYR A 706 65.71 39.70 -16.57
C TYR A 706 64.98 40.97 -16.07
N ILE A 707 64.03 40.81 -15.14
CA ILE A 707 63.26 41.96 -14.61
C ILE A 707 64.20 42.96 -13.93
N LEU A 708 65.19 42.50 -13.17
CA LEU A 708 66.18 43.37 -12.53
C LEU A 708 67.16 44.04 -13.51
N ALA A 709 67.40 43.44 -14.68
CA ALA A 709 68.23 44.03 -15.73
C ALA A 709 67.48 45.08 -16.58
N LYS A 710 66.18 44.85 -16.85
CA LYS A 710 65.35 45.73 -17.69
C LYS A 710 64.64 46.84 -16.91
N TYR A 711 64.32 46.60 -15.64
CA TYR A 711 63.62 47.54 -14.75
C TYR A 711 64.44 47.79 -13.46
N PRO A 712 65.52 48.59 -13.53
CA PRO A 712 66.39 48.86 -12.36
C PRO A 712 65.71 49.66 -11.25
N THR A 713 64.50 50.18 -11.46
CA THR A 713 63.64 50.83 -10.47
C THR A 713 62.92 49.85 -9.53
N VAL A 714 63.02 48.54 -9.75
CA VAL A 714 62.29 47.51 -8.99
C VAL A 714 63.15 46.95 -7.84
N ASP A 715 62.73 47.23 -6.59
CA ASP A 715 63.37 46.74 -5.36
C ASP A 715 63.71 45.23 -5.40
N PRO A 716 65.00 44.83 -5.39
CA PRO A 716 65.39 43.41 -5.45
C PRO A 716 64.85 42.57 -4.30
N ALA A 717 64.61 43.18 -3.12
CA ALA A 717 64.00 42.55 -1.96
C ALA A 717 62.50 42.30 -2.16
N ARG A 718 61.74 43.33 -2.57
CA ARG A 718 60.27 43.28 -2.70
C ARG A 718 59.83 42.45 -3.92
N LEU A 719 60.65 42.36 -4.97
CA LEU A 719 60.38 41.54 -6.15
C LEU A 719 60.24 40.04 -5.80
N LYS A 720 60.93 39.52 -4.77
CA LYS A 720 60.93 38.08 -4.45
C LYS A 720 59.54 37.52 -4.05
N PRO A 721 58.76 38.14 -3.14
CA PRO A 721 57.38 37.74 -2.89
C PRO A 721 56.43 38.11 -4.04
N LEU A 722 56.58 39.29 -4.65
CA LEU A 722 55.69 39.73 -5.75
C LEU A 722 55.75 38.78 -6.96
N LEU A 723 56.94 38.32 -7.33
CA LEU A 723 57.16 37.35 -8.41
C LEU A 723 56.48 36.01 -8.12
N ARG A 724 56.44 35.55 -6.87
CA ARG A 724 55.72 34.32 -6.50
C ARG A 724 54.20 34.48 -6.71
N ASN A 725 53.65 35.59 -6.23
CA ASN A 725 52.22 35.87 -6.33
C ASN A 725 51.78 36.13 -7.79
N ALA A 726 52.66 36.73 -8.61
CA ALA A 726 52.42 36.90 -10.04
C ALA A 726 52.46 35.56 -10.81
N LEU A 727 53.34 34.63 -10.42
CA LEU A 727 53.45 33.31 -11.05
C LEU A 727 52.33 32.34 -10.65
N THR A 728 51.75 32.44 -9.44
CA THR A 728 50.53 31.70 -9.10
C THR A 728 49.34 32.28 -9.85
N LYS A 729 49.04 33.59 -9.68
CA LYS A 729 47.93 34.24 -10.39
C LYS A 729 48.03 34.10 -11.91
N GLY A 730 49.23 34.04 -12.47
CA GLY A 730 49.44 33.78 -13.90
C GLY A 730 49.01 32.37 -14.35
N ILE A 731 49.17 31.34 -13.51
CA ILE A 731 48.62 30.00 -13.74
C ILE A 731 47.11 29.99 -13.50
N ASP A 732 46.66 30.56 -12.38
CA ASP A 732 45.25 30.56 -11.97
C ASP A 732 44.37 31.26 -13.02
N ASN A 733 44.86 32.37 -13.58
CA ASN A 733 44.22 33.13 -14.68
C ASN A 733 44.50 32.53 -16.08
N GLY A 734 45.00 31.29 -16.19
CA GLY A 734 45.27 30.58 -17.45
C GLY A 734 46.23 31.27 -18.43
N THR A 735 46.99 32.26 -17.98
CA THR A 735 47.87 33.10 -18.81
C THR A 735 49.26 32.48 -18.97
N LEU A 736 49.72 31.75 -17.95
CA LEU A 736 50.97 31.01 -17.90
C LEU A 736 50.70 29.51 -17.87
N ALA A 737 51.49 28.74 -18.62
CA ALA A 737 51.42 27.29 -18.70
C ALA A 737 52.74 26.63 -18.27
N ARG A 738 52.66 25.38 -17.80
CA ARG A 738 53.83 24.54 -17.51
C ARG A 738 54.26 23.76 -18.76
N PRO A 739 55.57 23.50 -18.97
CA PRO A 739 56.01 22.56 -20.00
C PRO A 739 55.63 21.12 -19.61
N VAL A 740 55.29 20.31 -20.60
CA VAL A 740 54.64 18.98 -20.47
C VAL A 740 55.34 18.01 -19.48
N ASN A 741 56.66 18.12 -19.31
CA ASN A 741 57.46 17.21 -18.50
C ASN A 741 57.80 17.75 -17.09
N SER A 742 56.97 18.62 -16.49
CA SER A 742 57.25 19.24 -15.18
C SER A 742 56.42 18.66 -14.04
N ILE A 743 57.08 18.23 -12.95
CA ILE A 743 56.47 17.60 -11.76
C ILE A 743 56.24 18.65 -10.63
N ALA A 744 56.68 19.89 -10.82
CA ALA A 744 56.65 20.94 -9.78
C ALA A 744 55.28 21.62 -9.62
N THR A 745 54.93 21.98 -8.39
CA THR A 745 53.67 22.66 -8.00
C THR A 745 53.92 24.09 -7.47
N GLY A 746 52.84 24.89 -7.37
CA GLY A 746 52.90 26.27 -6.86
C GLY A 746 53.85 27.20 -7.63
N ALA A 747 54.40 28.21 -6.96
CA ALA A 747 55.32 29.20 -7.54
C ALA A 747 56.74 28.65 -7.89
N THR A 748 56.88 27.35 -8.13
CA THR A 748 58.15 26.66 -8.41
C THR A 748 58.16 25.99 -9.79
N GLY A 749 59.34 25.87 -10.39
CA GLY A 749 59.56 25.18 -11.68
C GLY A 749 59.94 26.11 -12.85
N ARG A 750 59.46 25.75 -14.04
CA ARG A 750 59.66 26.45 -15.31
C ARG A 750 58.30 26.80 -15.92
N PHE A 751 58.22 27.96 -16.55
CA PHE A 751 56.98 28.56 -17.05
C PHE A 751 57.09 28.90 -18.54
N LYS A 752 55.94 28.98 -19.21
CA LYS A 752 55.74 29.47 -20.59
C LYS A 752 54.45 30.29 -20.66
N LEU A 753 54.26 31.03 -21.74
CA LEU A 753 52.98 31.67 -22.06
C LEU A 753 51.98 30.64 -22.62
N ALA A 754 50.69 30.81 -22.31
CA ALA A 754 49.63 29.97 -22.86
C ALA A 754 49.32 30.35 -24.33
N VAL A 755 49.38 29.37 -25.25
CA VAL A 755 49.13 29.59 -26.68
C VAL A 755 47.63 29.49 -26.97
N LYS A 756 46.95 30.63 -27.15
CA LYS A 756 45.56 30.68 -27.65
C LYS A 756 45.54 30.32 -29.14
N LYS A 757 44.83 29.25 -29.51
CA LYS A 757 44.42 29.02 -30.92
C LYS A 757 43.32 30.02 -31.27
N VAL A 758 43.43 30.67 -32.44
CA VAL A 758 42.48 31.69 -32.91
C VAL A 758 41.68 31.16 -34.09
N ILE A 759 40.36 31.33 -34.04
CA ILE A 759 39.50 31.45 -35.23
C ILE A 759 38.75 32.78 -35.08
N LYS A 760 38.70 33.58 -36.14
CA LYS A 760 38.13 34.93 -36.14
C LYS A 760 36.63 34.92 -36.44
N LYS A 761 35.90 35.88 -35.88
CA LYS A 761 34.80 36.59 -36.56
C LYS A 761 34.92 38.09 -36.29
N ASN A 762 34.54 38.91 -37.27
CA ASN A 762 34.39 40.35 -37.14
C ASN A 762 32.90 40.71 -36.99
N LYS A 763 32.65 41.93 -36.47
CA LYS A 763 31.64 42.96 -36.84
C LYS A 763 30.55 42.57 -37.88
N GLU A 764 29.30 43.05 -37.80
CA GLU A 764 28.71 44.06 -36.89
C GLU A 764 27.17 43.88 -36.74
N ALA A 765 26.50 44.75 -35.99
CA ALA A 765 25.12 44.55 -35.49
C ALA A 765 23.99 45.08 -36.40
N LYS A 766 22.76 44.60 -36.12
CA LYS A 766 21.51 45.41 -36.13
C LYS A 766 20.45 44.79 -35.21
N ALA A 767 19.37 45.52 -34.94
CA ALA A 767 18.46 45.33 -33.79
C ALA A 767 17.02 44.93 -34.19
N GLU A 768 16.17 44.77 -33.16
CA GLU A 768 14.69 44.57 -33.20
C GLU A 768 14.21 43.24 -33.87
N GLU A 769 13.06 42.64 -33.52
CA GLU A 769 11.98 43.03 -32.59
C GLU A 769 11.28 41.78 -31.96
N ASN A 770 10.63 41.99 -30.81
CA ASN A 770 9.50 41.26 -30.19
C ASN A 770 9.16 39.75 -30.43
N ALA A 771 8.91 39.08 -29.28
CA ALA A 771 7.92 38.01 -29.00
C ALA A 771 8.20 36.52 -29.32
N ASP A 772 7.99 35.70 -28.26
CA ASP A 772 7.83 34.24 -28.14
C ASP A 772 6.77 33.63 -29.10
N PRO A 773 6.82 32.32 -29.50
CA PRO A 773 6.74 31.20 -28.54
C PRO A 773 7.48 29.87 -28.83
N ASN A 774 7.46 29.03 -27.80
CA ASN A 774 7.94 27.64 -27.71
C ASN A 774 7.13 26.63 -28.56
N VAL A 775 7.82 25.69 -29.25
CA VAL A 775 7.54 24.22 -29.27
C VAL A 775 8.61 23.46 -30.08
N GLN A 776 8.70 22.15 -29.84
CA GLN A 776 9.73 21.19 -30.32
C GLN A 776 9.56 20.78 -31.80
N GLU A 777 10.68 20.52 -32.51
CA GLU A 777 11.03 19.20 -33.11
C GLU A 777 12.39 19.25 -33.87
N ALA A 778 12.84 18.12 -34.43
CA ALA A 778 14.08 17.95 -35.23
C ALA A 778 13.70 17.68 -36.73
N PRO A 779 14.58 17.21 -37.68
CA PRO A 779 16.04 16.99 -37.68
C PRO A 779 16.77 17.34 -39.03
N LYS A 780 18.02 16.85 -39.20
CA LYS A 780 18.71 16.43 -40.47
C LYS A 780 19.29 17.45 -41.48
N SER A 781 20.64 17.51 -41.48
CA SER A 781 21.59 17.14 -42.58
C SER A 781 21.27 17.34 -44.08
N ASP A 782 22.27 17.85 -44.83
CA ASP A 782 22.39 17.88 -46.31
C ASP A 782 23.89 18.09 -46.67
N LYS A 783 24.49 17.80 -47.86
CA LYS A 783 24.14 17.14 -49.15
C LYS A 783 25.47 16.79 -49.90
N THR A 784 25.59 16.00 -50.99
CA THR A 784 24.61 15.51 -52.00
C THR A 784 25.10 14.24 -52.74
N ALA A 785 24.18 13.30 -53.06
CA ALA A 785 24.04 12.54 -54.34
C ALA A 785 25.13 11.51 -54.80
N PRO A 786 24.85 10.57 -55.77
CA PRO A 786 23.65 10.41 -56.62
C PRO A 786 23.02 8.99 -56.84
N LYS A 787 21.67 8.96 -56.86
CA LYS A 787 20.72 8.20 -57.75
C LYS A 787 20.71 6.64 -57.94
N LYS A 788 19.47 6.09 -57.93
CA LYS A 788 18.95 4.77 -58.44
C LYS A 788 19.26 3.53 -57.54
N THR A 789 18.40 2.50 -57.37
CA THR A 789 17.05 2.14 -57.91
C THR A 789 16.21 1.26 -56.94
N LYS A 790 14.89 1.10 -57.18
CA LYS A 790 13.95 0.12 -56.55
C LYS A 790 14.06 -1.30 -57.21
N PRO A 791 13.30 -2.36 -56.82
CA PRO A 791 13.09 -2.98 -55.49
C PRO A 791 13.04 -4.56 -55.54
N LYS A 792 12.96 -5.26 -54.38
CA LYS A 792 12.09 -6.47 -54.11
C LYS A 792 12.37 -7.08 -52.71
N ALA A 793 11.60 -8.10 -52.32
CA ALA A 793 11.57 -8.69 -50.97
C ALA A 793 11.70 -10.23 -50.98
N ALA A 794 12.20 -10.85 -49.89
CA ALA A 794 11.95 -12.26 -49.55
C ALA A 794 12.24 -12.65 -48.07
N LYS A 795 11.21 -13.21 -47.43
CA LYS A 795 11.14 -14.30 -46.43
C LYS A 795 12.41 -15.11 -45.99
N ILE A 796 12.48 -15.33 -44.66
CA ILE A 796 12.58 -16.65 -43.95
C ILE A 796 13.96 -17.35 -43.70
N LYS A 797 14.06 -17.96 -42.50
CA LYS A 797 14.89 -19.09 -41.99
C LYS A 797 16.29 -18.87 -41.38
N ASP A 798 16.35 -19.12 -40.07
CA ASP A 798 17.07 -20.22 -39.39
C ASP A 798 18.16 -21.01 -40.14
N ALA A 799 19.32 -21.23 -39.49
CA ALA A 799 19.80 -22.56 -39.07
C ALA A 799 21.19 -22.53 -38.40
N ASP A 800 21.50 -23.58 -37.63
CA ASP A 800 22.79 -23.85 -36.95
C ASP A 800 24.01 -24.00 -37.88
N THR A 801 25.20 -23.69 -37.34
CA THR A 801 26.31 -24.65 -37.08
C THR A 801 27.44 -23.88 -36.35
N LYS A 802 27.90 -24.32 -35.17
CA LYS A 802 28.89 -25.39 -34.90
C LYS A 802 30.25 -25.14 -35.57
N GLU A 803 31.31 -24.80 -34.81
CA GLU A 803 32.33 -25.73 -34.23
C GLU A 803 33.69 -25.57 -34.98
N GLU A 804 34.90 -25.81 -34.43
CA GLU A 804 35.31 -26.31 -33.11
C GLU A 804 36.81 -26.00 -32.79
N LYS A 805 37.19 -26.12 -31.49
CA LYS A 805 38.48 -26.64 -30.97
C LYS A 805 39.83 -25.88 -31.23
N ALA A 806 40.89 -26.04 -30.42
CA ALA A 806 41.05 -26.68 -29.10
C ALA A 806 42.41 -26.37 -28.41
N GLU A 807 42.38 -26.37 -27.06
CA GLU A 807 43.37 -27.02 -26.14
C GLU A 807 44.88 -26.58 -26.10
N PRO A 808 45.67 -27.00 -25.06
CA PRO A 808 45.31 -27.18 -23.64
C PRO A 808 46.41 -26.74 -22.61
N ALA A 809 46.14 -27.04 -21.33
CA ALA A 809 47.06 -27.73 -20.39
C ALA A 809 48.04 -26.95 -19.46
N VAL A 810 47.81 -27.15 -18.14
CA VAL A 810 48.73 -27.87 -17.19
C VAL A 810 49.66 -27.11 -16.20
N LYS A 811 49.25 -27.21 -14.91
CA LYS A 811 50.03 -27.49 -13.66
C LYS A 811 51.03 -26.46 -13.04
N LYS A 812 50.71 -26.14 -11.76
CA LYS A 812 51.63 -26.00 -10.58
C LYS A 812 52.58 -24.76 -10.60
N ALA A 813 53.18 -24.31 -9.50
CA ALA A 813 53.30 -24.82 -8.12
C ALA A 813 53.58 -23.69 -7.09
N LYS A 814 53.32 -23.96 -5.78
CA LYS A 814 54.13 -23.54 -4.60
C LYS A 814 54.38 -22.04 -4.30
N ASP A 815 54.68 -21.60 -3.08
CA ASP A 815 54.35 -22.01 -1.69
C ASP A 815 55.02 -20.98 -0.72
N LYS A 816 54.57 -20.90 0.55
CA LYS A 816 55.19 -20.15 1.70
C LYS A 816 55.15 -18.61 1.66
N ASN A 817 55.14 -17.88 2.79
CA ASN A 817 54.62 -18.13 4.17
C ASN A 817 54.59 -16.80 4.96
N SER A 818 54.06 -16.80 6.21
CA SER A 818 53.86 -15.67 7.15
C SER A 818 52.82 -14.63 6.69
N GLY A 819 52.05 -13.95 7.56
CA GLY A 819 52.16 -13.73 9.02
C GLY A 819 52.75 -12.34 9.30
N ASP A 820 52.27 -11.52 10.24
CA ASP A 820 51.24 -11.68 11.29
C ASP A 820 50.84 -10.24 11.79
N LEU A 821 49.93 -10.13 12.77
CA LEU A 821 49.73 -9.01 13.71
C LEU A 821 49.07 -7.67 13.26
N LYS A 822 47.86 -7.46 13.82
CA LYS A 822 47.41 -6.30 14.63
C LYS A 822 47.39 -4.87 14.05
N GLU A 823 46.19 -4.28 14.12
CA GLU A 823 46.00 -2.85 14.40
C GLU A 823 46.20 -2.52 15.90
N THR A 824 46.54 -1.27 16.21
CA THR A 824 46.55 -0.65 17.56
C THR A 824 45.36 0.31 17.67
N LYS A 825 44.56 0.33 18.74
CA LYS A 825 44.80 1.02 20.05
C LYS A 825 45.36 2.46 19.91
N GLU A 826 44.94 3.45 20.70
CA GLU A 826 44.13 3.47 21.96
C GLU A 826 43.03 4.58 21.87
N ALA A 827 42.40 5.22 22.88
CA ALA A 827 42.59 5.39 24.33
C ALA A 827 41.22 5.67 25.03
N LYS A 828 40.88 5.15 26.22
CA LYS A 828 41.09 5.67 27.62
C LYS A 828 40.05 6.72 28.12
N PRO A 829 39.81 6.86 29.47
CA PRO A 829 39.97 5.89 30.58
C PRO A 829 38.99 5.99 31.80
N LYS A 830 38.92 4.89 32.61
CA LYS A 830 38.69 4.84 34.11
C LYS A 830 37.29 5.21 34.66
N ALA A 831 36.82 4.78 35.85
CA ALA A 831 37.25 3.91 37.00
C ALA A 831 35.97 3.54 37.84
N LYS A 832 35.84 2.80 38.96
CA LYS A 832 36.58 1.97 39.99
C LYS A 832 35.47 1.12 40.73
N LYS A 833 35.56 0.29 41.80
CA LYS A 833 36.50 -0.33 42.79
C LYS A 833 35.83 -1.67 43.23
N GLU A 834 36.49 -2.79 43.61
CA GLU A 834 37.03 -3.21 44.95
C GLU A 834 36.03 -3.24 46.14
N GLU A 835 35.97 -4.26 47.04
CA GLU A 835 36.60 -5.61 47.12
C GLU A 835 36.04 -6.50 48.29
N LYS A 836 36.40 -7.81 48.33
CA LYS A 836 36.43 -8.77 49.48
C LYS A 836 35.09 -9.29 50.07
N ALA A 837 34.94 -10.55 50.58
CA ALA A 837 35.81 -11.75 50.67
C ALA A 837 34.99 -13.10 50.74
N PRO A 838 35.59 -14.30 50.59
CA PRO A 838 34.93 -15.63 50.39
C PRO A 838 35.22 -16.63 51.57
N PRO A 839 35.31 -18.00 51.47
CA PRO A 839 34.95 -19.01 50.43
C PRO A 839 34.30 -20.35 50.93
N LYS A 840 33.94 -21.28 50.00
CA LYS A 840 34.27 -22.76 49.96
C LYS A 840 33.43 -23.51 48.88
N GLU A 841 34.06 -24.17 47.88
CA GLU A 841 34.26 -25.64 47.68
C GLU A 841 33.02 -26.41 47.13
N THR A 842 33.08 -27.34 46.15
CA THR A 842 34.22 -28.01 45.45
C THR A 842 33.88 -28.52 44.02
N ALA A 843 34.93 -28.67 43.19
CA ALA A 843 35.21 -29.56 42.01
C ALA A 843 34.21 -30.64 41.48
N SER A 844 34.30 -31.21 40.24
CA SER A 844 34.97 -30.91 38.93
C SER A 844 34.71 -32.02 37.86
N LYS A 845 34.89 -31.72 36.54
CA LYS A 845 35.15 -32.65 35.36
C LYS A 845 33.99 -33.59 34.90
N VAL A 846 33.55 -33.78 33.64
CA VAL A 846 34.05 -33.60 32.22
C VAL A 846 35.08 -34.67 31.76
N PRO A 847 35.10 -35.26 30.53
CA PRO A 847 34.17 -35.38 29.37
C PRO A 847 33.80 -36.89 29.10
N PRO A 848 33.85 -37.59 27.92
CA PRO A 848 33.72 -37.28 26.46
C PRO A 848 32.88 -38.24 25.54
N ALA A 849 32.22 -37.66 24.52
CA ALA A 849 31.99 -38.08 23.10
C ALA A 849 31.99 -39.55 22.57
N LYS A 850 31.11 -39.82 21.57
CA LYS A 850 31.44 -40.46 20.25
C LYS A 850 30.32 -40.36 19.16
N LYS A 851 30.73 -40.42 17.88
CA LYS A 851 29.95 -40.61 16.62
C LYS A 851 30.59 -41.82 15.86
N PRO A 852 29.90 -42.58 14.97
CA PRO A 852 29.99 -42.26 13.51
C PRO A 852 28.88 -42.77 12.54
N LYS A 853 28.69 -41.99 11.46
CA LYS A 853 28.50 -42.31 10.01
C LYS A 853 27.65 -43.50 9.47
N ALA A 854 26.83 -43.15 8.46
CA ALA A 854 26.50 -43.85 7.18
C ALA A 854 25.55 -45.08 7.20
N GLY A 855 24.78 -45.37 6.13
CA GLY A 855 24.46 -44.54 4.96
C GLY A 855 23.88 -45.28 3.71
N LYS A 856 23.16 -44.53 2.86
CA LYS A 856 22.72 -44.81 1.45
C LYS A 856 21.73 -45.97 1.11
N LYS A 857 20.78 -45.58 0.23
CA LYS A 857 20.16 -46.29 -0.92
C LYS A 857 18.98 -47.29 -0.72
N GLU A 858 17.86 -46.87 -1.32
CA GLU A 858 17.03 -47.56 -2.33
C GLU A 858 16.04 -48.71 -2.01
N GLN A 859 14.87 -48.55 -2.68
CA GLN A 859 13.91 -49.55 -3.18
C GLN A 859 13.00 -50.30 -2.20
N SER A 860 11.69 -50.09 -2.41
CA SER A 860 10.58 -50.98 -2.05
C SER A 860 10.52 -52.18 -3.03
N PRO A 861 9.79 -53.27 -2.71
CA PRO A 861 8.38 -53.34 -3.17
C PRO A 861 7.39 -54.18 -2.30
N ALA A 862 6.12 -54.12 -2.70
CA ALA A 862 5.07 -55.16 -2.62
C ALA A 862 4.46 -55.64 -1.27
N GLU A 863 3.15 -55.34 -1.13
CA GLU A 863 2.02 -56.26 -0.87
C GLU A 863 2.13 -57.45 0.12
N ALA A 864 1.27 -57.43 1.16
CA ALA A 864 0.29 -58.51 1.44
C ALA A 864 -0.78 -58.08 2.47
N VAL A 865 -2.01 -58.60 2.33
CA VAL A 865 -3.20 -58.44 3.19
C VAL A 865 -3.60 -59.86 3.65
N PRO A 866 -3.90 -60.15 4.95
CA PRO A 866 -5.25 -59.92 5.50
C PRO A 866 -5.41 -59.68 7.03
N GLU A 867 -6.60 -59.19 7.42
CA GLU A 867 -7.12 -59.29 8.81
C GLU A 867 -7.47 -60.76 9.19
N PRO A 868 -7.58 -61.11 10.50
CA PRO A 868 -8.89 -61.01 11.17
C PRO A 868 -8.85 -60.59 12.67
N LYS A 869 -9.87 -59.85 13.11
CA LYS A 869 -10.26 -59.69 14.54
C LYS A 869 -11.13 -60.89 14.98
N PRO A 870 -11.25 -61.19 16.30
CA PRO A 870 -12.61 -61.10 16.88
C PRO A 870 -12.72 -60.82 18.41
N LYS A 871 -13.90 -60.30 18.81
CA LYS A 871 -14.52 -60.30 20.18
C LYS A 871 -13.85 -59.39 21.23
N LYS A 872 -14.58 -58.56 22.02
CA LYS A 872 -15.71 -58.79 22.96
C LYS A 872 -15.27 -59.56 24.23
N GLU A 873 -15.71 -59.22 25.46
CA GLU A 873 -16.92 -58.47 25.87
C GLU A 873 -16.85 -57.94 27.34
N ARG A 874 -17.93 -57.25 27.74
CA ARG A 874 -18.57 -57.19 29.10
C ARG A 874 -18.56 -55.83 29.83
N ALA A 875 -19.64 -55.56 30.56
CA ALA A 875 -19.94 -54.29 31.22
C ALA A 875 -20.56 -54.51 32.62
N THR A 876 -20.57 -53.47 33.45
CA THR A 876 -21.43 -53.35 34.65
C THR A 876 -21.77 -51.89 34.96
N LYS A 877 -23.00 -51.68 35.46
CA LYS A 877 -23.66 -50.45 35.98
C LYS A 877 -24.40 -50.86 37.29
N PRO A 878 -25.25 -50.06 37.97
CA PRO A 878 -25.72 -48.68 37.75
C PRO A 878 -25.07 -47.74 38.81
N LYS A 879 -25.64 -46.73 39.48
CA LYS A 879 -26.96 -46.03 39.64
C LYS A 879 -26.60 -44.60 40.15
N ALA A 880 -27.37 -43.51 40.06
CA ALA A 880 -28.70 -43.15 39.52
C ALA A 880 -28.65 -41.65 39.11
N ALA A 881 -29.69 -40.89 38.72
CA ALA A 881 -31.13 -41.09 38.54
C ALA A 881 -31.71 -40.07 37.52
N VAL A 882 -33.04 -40.09 37.30
CA VAL A 882 -34.01 -38.94 37.28
C VAL A 882 -33.44 -37.52 37.10
N LYS A 883 -33.92 -36.63 36.20
CA LYS A 883 -34.98 -36.65 35.15
C LYS A 883 -34.68 -35.48 34.14
N GLU A 884 -35.05 -35.51 32.85
CA GLU A 884 -36.36 -35.24 32.17
C GLU A 884 -36.97 -33.84 32.47
N GLU A 885 -37.60 -33.08 31.56
CA GLU A 885 -37.81 -33.03 30.08
C GLU A 885 -38.63 -31.73 29.77
N SER A 886 -38.99 -31.24 28.57
CA SER A 886 -38.81 -31.57 27.14
C SER A 886 -39.01 -30.30 26.26
N ALA A 887 -39.20 -30.46 24.94
CA ALA A 887 -39.43 -29.42 23.91
C ALA A 887 -40.90 -28.83 23.94
N ASP A 888 -41.42 -27.99 23.03
CA ASP A 888 -41.10 -27.83 21.59
C ASP A 888 -41.66 -26.54 20.90
N GLU A 889 -41.27 -26.35 19.62
CA GLU A 889 -41.80 -25.55 18.48
C GLU A 889 -42.64 -24.24 18.67
N GLY A 890 -42.38 -23.24 17.80
CA GLY A 890 -43.25 -22.04 17.67
C GLY A 890 -42.81 -20.94 16.68
N LYS A 891 -43.02 -21.16 15.37
CA LYS A 891 -42.76 -20.25 14.22
C LYS A 891 -43.13 -18.76 14.39
N GLY A 892 -42.44 -17.86 13.68
CA GLY A 892 -43.16 -16.89 12.82
C GLY A 892 -42.61 -15.47 12.60
N ASP A 893 -41.86 -15.30 11.51
CA ASP A 893 -41.97 -14.21 10.50
C ASP A 893 -41.44 -12.76 10.75
N SER A 894 -41.13 -12.12 9.60
CA SER A 894 -40.96 -10.70 9.20
C SER A 894 -40.60 -9.56 10.19
N GLY A 895 -39.83 -8.58 9.70
CA GLY A 895 -39.66 -7.27 10.34
C GLY A 895 -38.40 -6.50 9.93
N GLU A 896 -38.58 -5.31 9.35
CA GLU A 896 -37.52 -4.41 8.87
C GLU A 896 -36.87 -3.55 9.99
N GLU A 897 -35.68 -3.03 9.66
CA GLU A 897 -35.03 -1.76 10.08
C GLU A 897 -35.21 -1.12 11.49
N LEU A 898 -34.07 -0.67 12.03
CA LEU A 898 -33.77 0.62 12.70
C LEU A 898 -34.95 1.52 13.16
N PRO A 899 -34.89 2.15 14.38
CA PRO A 899 -33.92 3.24 14.58
C PRO A 899 -33.42 3.49 16.03
N ALA A 900 -32.80 4.67 16.24
CA ALA A 900 -31.89 5.00 17.33
C ALA A 900 -32.51 5.66 18.60
N ALA A 901 -31.73 5.56 19.69
CA ALA A 901 -31.48 6.54 20.76
C ALA A 901 -32.65 7.29 21.47
N PRO A 902 -32.80 7.16 22.81
CA PRO A 902 -33.77 7.92 23.61
C PRO A 902 -33.18 9.19 24.30
N PRO A 903 -33.92 10.31 24.39
CA PRO A 903 -33.59 11.44 25.25
C PRO A 903 -34.10 11.25 26.70
N LYS A 904 -33.37 11.78 27.69
CA LYS A 904 -33.78 11.77 29.10
C LYS A 904 -34.63 13.00 29.47
N ASN A 905 -35.48 12.83 30.48
CA ASN A 905 -36.48 13.82 30.92
C ASN A 905 -36.18 14.30 32.37
N THR A 906 -37.10 15.09 32.94
CA THR A 906 -37.09 15.74 34.28
C THR A 906 -36.31 17.09 34.34
N ASN A 907 -36.75 18.11 35.10
CA ASN A 907 -37.98 18.22 35.89
C ASN A 907 -38.51 19.68 36.00
N LYS A 908 -39.82 19.85 36.21
CA LYS A 908 -40.45 21.17 36.48
C LYS A 908 -40.57 21.42 37.98
N ARG A 909 -40.29 22.66 38.42
CA ARG A 909 -40.93 23.24 39.62
C ARG A 909 -40.99 24.76 39.52
N ALA A 910 -42.11 25.36 39.94
CA ALA A 910 -42.31 26.81 39.94
C ALA A 910 -43.19 27.24 41.11
N LYS A 911 -42.92 28.41 41.71
CA LYS A 911 -43.91 29.22 42.44
C LYS A 911 -43.45 30.69 42.55
N LYS A 912 -44.44 31.58 42.66
CA LYS A 912 -44.33 33.05 42.59
C LYS A 912 -43.59 33.66 43.78
N GLY A 913 -43.04 34.87 43.61
CA GLY A 913 -42.44 35.69 44.67
C GLY A 913 -43.20 37.00 45.00
N LYS A 914 -42.53 37.85 45.78
CA LYS A 914 -42.79 39.28 46.11
C LYS A 914 -41.40 39.93 46.28
N VAL A 915 -41.03 41.06 45.66
CA VAL A 915 -41.50 42.47 45.82
C VAL A 915 -40.86 43.16 47.03
N ALA A 916 -40.18 44.28 46.76
CA ALA A 916 -39.29 45.08 47.62
C ALA A 916 -38.00 44.34 48.05
N GLU A 917 -36.84 45.00 48.14
CA GLU A 917 -36.50 46.44 47.92
C GLU A 917 -35.27 46.57 47.02
#